data_AF-A0AAF3J1V3-F1
#
_entry.id   AF-A0AAF3J1V3-F1
#
_cell.length_a   1.000
_cell.length_b   1.000
_cell.length_c   1.000
_cell.angle_alpha   90.00
_cell.angle_beta   90.00
_cell.angle_gamma   90.00
#
_symmetry.space_group_name_H-M   'P 1'
#
loop_
_entity.id
_entity.type
_entity.pdbx_description
1 polymer ?
#
loop_
_entity_poly.entity_id
_entity_poly.type
_entity_poly.pdbx_seq_one_letter_code
_entity_poly.pdbx_strand_id
1 'polypeptide(L)'
;MGKFKKALKNRGFELEKLKNERPNLETQDAGYRADTHEKVNRKRISEESTTKFIGDKAAARIFSQARKQLAEDDEVADNDEPQKRLRHVSLGDVITAEDEELNFEDYDETQVEVDPDEEADFKMFMAEGKQQQSLWEMIQDKIEQKKVDVDCQLDMPDGIEIRDLDPQVIEMYREVGMVLSKYRAGKLPKAFKYTASMENWEQLLYLTEPDAWSAASMYQATVLFSSNLNPVACQRFYHHVLLPRLRDDIDEYKKLNYPLYQSLVKSLYKPAAFFKGLVMPLCESGTCTLREAVIFCSVIQKFSIPIFHAAAGLLMIAEMDYSGANSLFIRTLIDKKYALPLRVIKALVDHFKRFKDETRELPVLWHQALLSFIQRYKLDLTEQQKKDIFELVKVHFHYLITPEIRRELQHATKTEAEQAEHTETSVGVAGEASSGMIRVGAYCFSLPSTARNFLSSTQILSSQVRGRRRTLTAPPWAPLVYETFDDSKISDANKQLVNKIYGLEREQALNNIDEQLESISARKMENPSYMDTRRVGLVATKIGMLPQWTNTGKRILCTLLHVNQNNVVKVKSPEDWYRTSIIGRRKAFGRAGPMWQVTVGASDGEPWRFHRAYRKMFAKAGLPVKEKIASFIVTPDAVPQLGMPLDVRHFTVGQYITASGKTIDWGFQGAMHRWGFRGQPQRRTTKSHRRIGSIGSVGDARVWPSKRMPGHMGYEWSTTSGLKVIRMNIDKQVIYIKGNVPGDIGETVLLKDCLQAEKYPKALSIPTWTPSLATIPEASEEVSSEEAPFTYQQEFLPELFKFTSPTIVFTEVDGKKAAGRDKTKAKIAKVKK
;
A
#
# COMPACT_ATOMS: atom_id res chain seq x y z
N MET A 1 -36.92 34.27 17.57
CA MET A 1 -37.35 35.60 17.07
C MET A 1 -37.96 36.50 18.13
N GLY A 2 -39.10 36.18 18.77
CA GLY A 2 -39.85 37.13 19.62
C GLY A 2 -39.03 37.92 20.67
N LYS A 3 -38.18 37.25 21.47
CA LYS A 3 -37.34 37.92 22.48
C LYS A 3 -36.23 38.84 21.91
N PHE A 4 -35.91 38.76 20.62
CA PHE A 4 -34.92 39.63 19.98
C PHE A 4 -35.55 40.95 19.50
N LYS A 5 -36.79 40.91 18.98
CA LYS A 5 -37.54 42.13 18.59
C LYS A 5 -37.78 43.07 19.80
N LYS A 6 -37.97 42.53 21.01
CA LYS A 6 -38.14 43.32 22.24
C LYS A 6 -36.84 43.99 22.74
N ALA A 7 -35.67 43.57 22.28
CA ALA A 7 -34.39 44.20 22.61
C ALA A 7 -34.05 45.38 21.68
N LEU A 8 -34.46 45.32 20.41
CA LEU A 8 -34.22 46.38 19.43
C LEU A 8 -35.09 47.62 19.67
N LYS A 9 -36.34 47.46 20.11
CA LYS A 9 -37.23 48.61 20.39
C LYS A 9 -36.75 49.49 21.55
N ASN A 10 -35.87 48.97 22.42
CA ASN A 10 -35.26 49.72 23.52
C ASN A 10 -33.97 50.47 23.13
N ARG A 11 -33.66 50.62 21.82
CA ARG A 11 -32.44 51.28 21.34
C ARG A 11 -32.64 52.38 20.28
N GLY A 12 -33.88 52.84 20.06
CA GLY A 12 -34.14 54.14 19.43
C GLY A 12 -33.65 54.33 17.98
N PHE A 13 -33.67 53.29 17.15
CA PHE A 13 -33.44 53.41 15.71
C PHE A 13 -34.73 53.14 14.94
N GLU A 14 -35.22 54.17 14.26
CA GLU A 14 -36.36 54.09 13.34
C GLU A 14 -35.94 53.56 11.97
N LEU A 15 -36.91 53.14 11.17
CA LEU A 15 -36.68 52.38 9.94
C LEU A 15 -37.53 52.89 8.76
N GLU A 16 -37.52 54.22 8.57
CA GLU A 16 -38.18 54.90 7.45
C GLU A 16 -37.18 55.54 6.48
N LYS A 17 -36.89 54.83 5.39
CA LYS A 17 -36.74 55.34 4.01
C LYS A 17 -36.41 54.18 3.05
N LEU A 18 -36.56 54.43 1.74
CA LEU A 18 -36.26 53.49 0.64
C LEU A 18 -37.17 52.25 0.56
N LYS A 19 -38.47 52.50 0.41
CA LYS A 19 -39.24 51.84 -0.66
C LYS A 19 -39.36 52.82 -1.84
N ASN A 20 -39.59 52.26 -3.02
CA ASN A 20 -39.48 52.93 -4.33
C ASN A 20 -38.00 53.25 -4.67
N GLU A 21 -37.54 53.16 -5.91
CA GLU A 21 -38.25 53.08 -7.20
C GLU A 21 -37.77 51.90 -8.08
N ARG A 22 -38.48 51.66 -9.20
CA ARG A 22 -38.03 50.86 -10.35
C ARG A 22 -38.45 51.59 -11.63
N PRO A 23 -37.59 51.59 -12.67
CA PRO A 23 -38.05 51.26 -14.02
C PRO A 23 -37.40 49.98 -14.56
N ASN A 24 -37.90 49.48 -15.69
CA ASN A 24 -37.40 48.28 -16.37
C ASN A 24 -36.51 48.65 -17.56
N LEU A 25 -35.64 47.73 -18.00
CA LEU A 25 -35.62 47.25 -19.39
C LEU A 25 -34.81 45.95 -19.55
N GLU A 26 -35.12 45.25 -20.63
CA GLU A 26 -34.80 43.86 -21.00
C GLU A 26 -33.31 43.46 -21.00
N THR A 27 -32.99 42.23 -20.57
CA THR A 27 -32.69 41.09 -21.49
C THR A 27 -32.28 39.80 -20.74
N GLN A 28 -32.55 38.65 -21.38
CA GLN A 28 -31.91 37.32 -21.24
C GLN A 28 -31.49 36.82 -19.83
N ASP A 29 -32.20 35.80 -19.32
CA ASP A 29 -31.80 35.07 -18.11
C ASP A 29 -31.88 33.54 -18.34
N ALA A 30 -30.73 32.86 -18.40
CA ALA A 30 -30.65 31.42 -18.64
C ALA A 30 -29.34 30.78 -18.12
N GLY A 31 -29.47 29.86 -17.17
CA GLY A 31 -28.47 28.83 -16.88
C GLY A 31 -27.25 29.25 -16.03
N TYR A 32 -27.35 29.03 -14.72
CA TYR A 32 -26.17 29.02 -13.82
C TYR A 32 -25.11 28.01 -14.32
N ARG A 33 -23.94 28.50 -14.72
CA ARG A 33 -22.72 27.69 -14.88
C ARG A 33 -21.80 27.90 -13.68
N ALA A 34 -20.98 26.89 -13.39
CA ALA A 34 -20.00 26.92 -12.30
C ALA A 34 -18.63 27.33 -12.84
N ASP A 35 -17.95 28.26 -12.15
CA ASP A 35 -16.68 28.79 -12.60
C ASP A 35 -15.54 27.76 -12.61
N THR A 36 -14.72 27.90 -13.64
CA THR A 36 -13.58 27.06 -13.96
C THR A 36 -12.42 27.24 -12.98
N HIS A 37 -11.83 26.14 -12.53
CA HIS A 37 -10.45 26.16 -12.05
C HIS A 37 -9.51 25.96 -13.24
N GLU A 38 -8.75 27.00 -13.59
CA GLU A 38 -7.71 26.95 -14.61
C GLU A 38 -6.69 25.84 -14.31
N LYS A 39 -6.42 24.98 -15.31
CA LYS A 39 -5.26 24.09 -15.30
C LYS A 39 -4.07 24.83 -15.91
N VAL A 40 -3.14 25.27 -15.05
CA VAL A 40 -1.86 25.84 -15.48
C VAL A 40 -1.16 24.86 -16.43
N ASN A 41 -1.00 25.27 -17.69
CA ASN A 41 -0.58 24.41 -18.78
C ASN A 41 0.94 24.15 -18.70
N ARG A 42 1.33 23.01 -18.12
CA ARG A 42 2.73 22.55 -18.14
C ARG A 42 3.00 21.88 -19.48
N LYS A 43 3.67 22.61 -20.38
CA LYS A 43 4.35 22.04 -21.56
C LYS A 43 5.10 20.77 -21.14
N ARG A 44 4.76 19.62 -21.73
CA ARG A 44 5.70 18.50 -21.79
C ARG A 44 6.78 18.90 -22.78
N ILE A 45 8.03 18.86 -22.36
CA ILE A 45 9.14 18.77 -23.30
C ILE A 45 9.07 17.35 -23.86
N SER A 46 9.01 17.23 -25.18
CA SER A 46 9.18 15.96 -25.88
C SER A 46 10.65 15.59 -25.83
N GLU A 47 11.00 14.61 -24.97
CA GLU A 47 12.25 13.88 -25.12
C GLU A 47 12.09 12.91 -26.31
N GLU A 48 12.14 13.47 -27.52
CA GLU A 48 12.33 12.69 -28.75
C GLU A 48 13.72 12.06 -28.69
N SER A 49 13.77 10.82 -28.19
CA SER A 49 14.93 9.96 -28.31
C SER A 49 15.12 9.60 -29.79
N THR A 50 15.70 10.53 -30.55
CA THR A 50 16.23 10.26 -31.88
C THR A 50 17.08 8.99 -31.82
N THR A 51 16.63 7.94 -32.49
CA THR A 51 17.36 6.67 -32.59
C THR A 51 18.58 6.88 -33.48
N LYS A 52 19.64 7.44 -32.88
CA LYS A 52 20.97 7.48 -33.49
C LYS A 52 21.41 6.05 -33.74
N PHE A 53 21.26 5.62 -34.99
CA PHE A 53 21.86 4.39 -35.48
C PHE A 53 23.34 4.37 -35.11
N ILE A 54 23.78 3.25 -34.55
CA ILE A 54 25.21 2.99 -34.33
C ILE A 54 25.81 2.79 -35.73
N GLY A 55 26.39 3.84 -36.29
CA GLY A 55 26.87 3.84 -37.67
C GLY A 55 27.85 2.68 -37.93
N ASP A 56 27.79 2.13 -39.14
CA ASP A 56 28.25 0.76 -39.45
C ASP A 56 29.67 0.43 -38.99
N LYS A 57 30.60 1.41 -39.00
CA LYS A 57 31.98 1.23 -38.52
C LYS A 57 32.09 1.00 -37.01
N ALA A 58 31.15 1.49 -36.21
CA ALA A 58 31.05 1.20 -34.78
C ALA A 58 30.37 -0.15 -34.53
N ALA A 59 29.29 -0.46 -35.26
CA ALA A 59 28.65 -1.78 -35.20
C ALA A 59 29.62 -2.90 -35.62
N ALA A 60 30.35 -2.72 -36.71
CA ALA A 60 31.36 -3.68 -37.19
C ALA A 60 32.49 -3.90 -36.18
N ARG A 61 32.91 -2.87 -35.43
CA ARG A 61 33.89 -3.03 -34.33
C ARG A 61 33.33 -3.88 -33.19
N ILE A 62 32.09 -3.61 -32.76
CA ILE A 62 31.41 -4.39 -31.73
C ILE A 62 31.29 -5.87 -32.16
N PHE A 63 30.85 -6.14 -33.40
CA PHE A 63 30.80 -7.50 -33.94
C PHE A 63 32.19 -8.15 -34.12
N SER A 64 33.23 -7.38 -34.45
CA SER A 64 34.60 -7.90 -34.54
C SER A 64 35.18 -8.27 -33.18
N GLN A 65 34.90 -7.48 -32.13
CA GLN A 65 35.34 -7.80 -30.75
C GLN A 65 34.51 -8.95 -30.17
N ALA A 66 33.20 -9.00 -30.40
CA ALA A 66 32.38 -10.15 -30.01
C ALA A 66 32.83 -11.46 -30.70
N ARG A 67 33.21 -11.40 -31.99
CA ARG A 67 33.84 -12.53 -32.68
C ARG A 67 35.22 -12.89 -32.12
N LYS A 68 36.00 -11.90 -31.68
CA LYS A 68 37.31 -12.15 -31.10
C LYS A 68 37.21 -12.81 -29.72
N GLN A 69 36.22 -12.41 -28.91
CA GLN A 69 35.93 -13.07 -27.62
C GLN A 69 35.42 -14.50 -27.82
N LEU A 70 34.53 -14.74 -28.80
CA LEU A 70 34.13 -16.11 -29.16
C LEU A 70 35.32 -16.97 -29.64
N ALA A 71 36.23 -16.41 -30.46
CA ALA A 71 37.44 -17.13 -30.86
C ALA A 71 38.42 -17.37 -29.70
N GLU A 72 38.50 -16.44 -28.74
CA GLU A 72 39.30 -16.59 -27.51
C GLU A 72 38.69 -17.63 -26.54
N ASP A 73 37.36 -17.80 -26.54
CA ASP A 73 36.67 -18.90 -25.83
C ASP A 73 36.84 -20.25 -26.56
N ASP A 74 36.74 -20.27 -27.90
CA ASP A 74 36.92 -21.48 -28.73
C ASP A 74 38.40 -21.98 -28.70
N GLU A 75 39.40 -21.09 -28.71
CA GLU A 75 40.84 -21.46 -28.61
C GLU A 75 41.20 -22.10 -27.24
N VAL A 76 40.35 -21.97 -26.22
CA VAL A 76 40.51 -22.64 -24.91
C VAL A 76 39.83 -24.03 -24.87
N ALA A 77 38.97 -24.34 -25.85
CA ALA A 77 38.26 -25.62 -25.94
C ALA A 77 39.00 -26.69 -26.76
N ASP A 78 40.00 -26.32 -27.56
CA ASP A 78 40.55 -27.16 -28.63
C ASP A 78 41.84 -27.93 -28.24
N ASN A 79 41.92 -28.44 -27.01
CA ASN A 79 42.86 -29.51 -26.62
C ASN A 79 42.20 -30.54 -25.65
N ASP A 80 42.37 -31.82 -26.00
CA ASP A 80 42.07 -33.04 -25.22
C ASP A 80 40.59 -33.37 -24.85
N GLU A 81 39.91 -34.06 -25.78
CA GLU A 81 38.86 -35.04 -25.48
C GLU A 81 39.02 -36.30 -26.38
N PRO A 82 38.48 -37.49 -26.03
CA PRO A 82 39.11 -38.37 -25.05
C PRO A 82 39.35 -39.81 -25.54
N GLN A 83 40.22 -40.58 -24.87
CA GLN A 83 40.34 -42.04 -25.10
C GLN A 83 40.19 -42.89 -23.83
N LYS A 84 39.59 -44.08 -23.99
CA LYS A 84 39.23 -45.01 -22.91
C LYS A 84 40.16 -46.23 -22.87
N ARG A 85 40.87 -46.46 -21.74
CA ARG A 85 40.76 -47.68 -20.88
C ARG A 85 41.99 -47.94 -19.97
N LEU A 86 41.67 -48.15 -18.68
CA LEU A 86 42.17 -49.23 -17.79
C LEU A 86 43.67 -49.33 -17.40
N ARG A 87 43.89 -49.06 -16.09
CA ARG A 87 44.62 -49.86 -15.06
C ARG A 87 46.13 -49.65 -14.81
N HIS A 88 46.39 -49.63 -13.48
CA HIS A 88 47.53 -50.16 -12.71
C HIS A 88 48.81 -49.32 -12.45
N VAL A 89 48.93 -48.91 -11.18
CA VAL A 89 50.07 -49.16 -10.25
C VAL A 89 51.50 -48.78 -10.67
N SER A 90 52.11 -47.85 -9.93
CA SER A 90 53.24 -48.15 -9.00
C SER A 90 53.51 -47.00 -8.02
N LEU A 91 54.20 -47.29 -6.91
CA LEU A 91 54.90 -46.31 -6.06
C LEU A 91 56.31 -46.01 -6.61
N GLY A 92 56.88 -44.89 -6.16
CA GLY A 92 58.33 -44.72 -5.95
C GLY A 92 59.15 -44.03 -7.06
N ASP A 93 60.31 -43.40 -6.76
CA ASP A 93 60.89 -43.10 -5.44
C ASP A 93 62.12 -42.14 -5.52
N VAL A 94 62.64 -41.69 -4.35
CA VAL A 94 63.97 -41.04 -4.06
C VAL A 94 64.25 -39.68 -4.77
N ILE A 95 65.12 -38.74 -4.33
CA ILE A 95 66.19 -38.58 -3.31
C ILE A 95 66.08 -37.09 -2.81
N THR A 96 66.39 -36.60 -1.60
CA THR A 96 67.41 -36.82 -0.53
C THR A 96 66.88 -36.27 0.82
N ALA A 97 67.37 -36.59 2.03
CA ALA A 97 68.14 -37.72 2.59
C ALA A 97 68.19 -37.52 4.14
N GLU A 98 68.22 -38.63 4.91
CA GLU A 98 68.90 -38.86 6.21
C GLU A 98 68.85 -37.76 7.31
N ASP A 99 68.36 -37.97 8.56
CA ASP A 99 67.81 -39.14 9.30
C ASP A 99 66.76 -38.61 10.36
N GLU A 100 66.35 -39.16 11.52
CA GLU A 100 66.86 -40.14 12.53
C GLU A 100 65.67 -40.72 13.38
N GLU A 101 65.92 -41.30 14.56
CA GLU A 101 64.99 -42.09 15.43
C GLU A 101 64.06 -41.22 16.34
N LEU A 102 62.92 -41.66 16.94
CA LEU A 102 62.66 -42.79 17.87
C LEU A 102 61.15 -43.11 18.06
N ASN A 103 60.84 -44.25 18.71
CA ASN A 103 59.49 -44.79 19.00
C ASN A 103 58.71 -44.12 20.16
N PHE A 104 57.37 -44.26 20.13
CA PHE A 104 56.54 -44.53 21.33
C PHE A 104 55.27 -45.34 20.98
N GLU A 105 54.68 -46.04 21.97
CA GLU A 105 53.64 -47.08 21.81
C GLU A 105 52.24 -46.67 22.32
N ASP A 106 51.21 -47.40 21.87
CA ASP A 106 49.83 -47.64 22.38
C ASP A 106 49.06 -46.62 23.26
N TYR A 107 47.74 -46.50 22.99
CA TYR A 107 46.69 -46.83 23.97
C TYR A 107 45.30 -47.02 23.30
N ASP A 108 44.41 -47.75 23.99
CA ASP A 108 43.22 -48.47 23.48
C ASP A 108 42.05 -47.67 22.87
N GLU A 109 41.20 -48.41 22.14
CA GLU A 109 39.85 -48.02 21.72
C GLU A 109 38.88 -47.90 22.92
N THR A 110 37.96 -46.92 22.86
CA THR A 110 36.69 -46.99 23.60
C THR A 110 35.52 -46.65 22.67
N GLN A 111 34.66 -47.63 22.40
CA GLN A 111 33.38 -47.40 21.72
C GLN A 111 32.44 -46.64 22.66
N VAL A 112 31.78 -45.60 22.14
CA VAL A 112 30.68 -44.90 22.83
C VAL A 112 29.40 -45.26 22.10
N GLU A 113 28.56 -46.07 22.73
CA GLU A 113 27.19 -46.28 22.28
C GLU A 113 26.37 -45.01 22.58
N VAL A 114 25.68 -44.50 21.57
CA VAL A 114 24.84 -43.29 21.66
C VAL A 114 23.37 -43.73 21.78
N ASP A 115 22.66 -43.20 22.77
CA ASP A 115 21.26 -43.55 23.00
C ASP A 115 20.36 -43.06 21.84
N PRO A 116 19.33 -43.83 21.44
CA PRO A 116 18.52 -43.55 20.25
C PRO A 116 17.69 -42.25 20.36
N ASP A 117 17.46 -41.76 21.58
CA ASP A 117 16.79 -40.48 21.82
C ASP A 117 17.71 -39.28 21.48
N GLU A 118 19.03 -39.40 21.69
CA GLU A 118 19.99 -38.34 21.32
C GLU A 118 20.11 -38.20 19.79
N GLU A 119 20.03 -39.29 19.04
CA GLU A 119 20.03 -39.25 17.57
C GLU A 119 18.74 -38.61 17.01
N ALA A 120 17.62 -38.71 17.74
CA ALA A 120 16.36 -38.04 17.40
C ALA A 120 16.44 -36.52 17.65
N ASP A 121 17.00 -36.09 18.79
CA ASP A 121 17.24 -34.67 19.07
C ASP A 121 18.26 -34.06 18.10
N PHE A 122 19.31 -34.79 17.70
CA PHE A 122 20.25 -34.36 16.66
C PHE A 122 19.57 -34.16 15.30
N LYS A 123 18.61 -35.04 14.93
CA LYS A 123 17.78 -34.89 13.73
C LYS A 123 16.82 -33.71 13.83
N MET A 124 16.25 -33.42 15.00
CA MET A 124 15.44 -32.21 15.20
C MET A 124 16.27 -30.92 15.14
N PHE A 125 17.49 -30.92 15.67
CA PHE A 125 18.39 -29.77 15.61
C PHE A 125 18.79 -29.39 14.17
N MET A 126 18.96 -30.38 13.30
CA MET A 126 19.28 -30.18 11.88
C MET A 126 18.06 -29.77 11.01
N ALA A 127 16.85 -29.69 11.57
CA ALA A 127 15.62 -29.48 10.81
C ALA A 127 15.16 -28.02 10.64
N GLU A 128 15.81 -27.03 11.28
CA GLU A 128 15.43 -25.60 11.16
C GLU A 128 16.30 -24.81 10.14
N GLY A 129 16.29 -25.26 8.90
CA GLY A 129 16.81 -24.50 7.76
C GLY A 129 16.08 -24.85 6.48
N LYS A 130 15.43 -23.86 5.83
CA LYS A 130 14.82 -24.07 4.50
C LYS A 130 15.91 -24.25 3.46
N GLN A 131 16.32 -25.50 3.25
CA GLN A 131 17.13 -25.90 2.10
C GLN A 131 16.44 -25.43 0.80
N GLN A 132 17.25 -24.97 -0.15
CA GLN A 132 16.75 -24.66 -1.48
C GLN A 132 16.44 -25.98 -2.18
N GLN A 133 15.15 -26.26 -2.43
CA GLN A 133 14.74 -27.43 -3.21
C GLN A 133 15.57 -27.50 -4.50
N SER A 134 16.12 -28.67 -4.79
CA SER A 134 16.94 -28.88 -5.96
C SER A 134 16.13 -28.63 -7.24
N LEU A 135 16.82 -28.27 -8.32
CA LEU A 135 16.20 -28.19 -9.65
C LEU A 135 15.57 -29.53 -10.07
N TRP A 136 16.11 -30.65 -9.57
CA TRP A 136 15.60 -31.99 -9.80
C TRP A 136 14.26 -32.23 -9.09
N GLU A 137 14.15 -31.92 -7.78
CA GLU A 137 12.86 -31.95 -7.05
C GLU A 137 11.85 -31.01 -7.72
N MET A 138 12.22 -29.77 -8.04
CA MET A 138 11.28 -28.82 -8.66
C MET A 138 10.85 -29.26 -10.09
N ILE A 139 11.64 -30.10 -10.76
CA ILE A 139 11.26 -30.73 -12.03
C ILE A 139 10.36 -31.95 -11.77
N GLN A 140 10.61 -32.76 -10.73
CA GLN A 140 9.70 -33.84 -10.31
C GLN A 140 8.34 -33.28 -9.87
N ASP A 141 8.29 -32.31 -8.94
CA ASP A 141 7.09 -31.59 -8.51
C ASP A 141 6.27 -31.10 -9.71
N LYS A 142 6.93 -30.56 -10.75
CA LYS A 142 6.26 -30.05 -11.96
C LYS A 142 5.85 -31.14 -12.95
N ILE A 143 6.54 -32.28 -12.98
CA ILE A 143 6.13 -33.45 -13.75
C ILE A 143 4.93 -34.12 -13.07
N GLU A 144 4.92 -34.18 -11.73
CA GLU A 144 3.86 -34.78 -10.94
C GLU A 144 2.60 -33.89 -10.90
N GLN A 145 2.75 -32.58 -10.70
CA GLN A 145 1.65 -31.62 -10.89
C GLN A 145 1.08 -31.68 -12.32
N LYS A 146 1.93 -31.84 -13.35
CA LYS A 146 1.46 -32.02 -14.73
C LYS A 146 0.80 -33.37 -14.98
N LYS A 147 1.25 -34.45 -14.33
CA LYS A 147 0.55 -35.74 -14.36
C LYS A 147 -0.83 -35.59 -13.73
N VAL A 148 -0.93 -35.03 -12.52
CA VAL A 148 -2.21 -34.76 -11.84
C VAL A 148 -3.13 -33.85 -12.67
N ASP A 149 -2.60 -32.81 -13.33
CA ASP A 149 -3.40 -32.00 -14.25
C ASP A 149 -3.85 -32.79 -15.50
N VAL A 150 -2.99 -33.66 -16.07
CA VAL A 150 -3.32 -34.51 -17.25
C VAL A 150 -4.30 -35.63 -16.91
N ASP A 151 -4.11 -36.32 -15.79
CA ASP A 151 -4.98 -37.37 -15.26
C ASP A 151 -6.36 -36.81 -14.90
N CYS A 152 -6.44 -35.52 -14.53
CA CYS A 152 -7.68 -34.76 -14.38
C CYS A 152 -8.14 -34.00 -15.65
N GLN A 153 -7.53 -34.25 -16.81
CA GLN A 153 -7.92 -33.69 -18.11
C GLN A 153 -8.40 -34.75 -19.11
N LEU A 154 -8.44 -36.03 -18.73
CA LEU A 154 -9.10 -37.08 -19.50
C LEU A 154 -10.56 -37.23 -19.06
N ASP A 155 -11.47 -37.38 -20.02
CA ASP A 155 -12.91 -37.31 -19.80
C ASP A 155 -13.46 -38.47 -18.96
N MET A 156 -14.51 -38.18 -18.19
CA MET A 156 -15.22 -39.12 -17.32
C MET A 156 -15.98 -40.21 -18.09
N PRO A 157 -15.89 -41.47 -17.66
CA PRO A 157 -16.91 -42.48 -17.89
C PRO A 157 -17.45 -43.04 -16.56
N ASP A 158 -18.64 -42.59 -16.16
CA ASP A 158 -19.57 -43.26 -15.22
C ASP A 158 -19.03 -43.82 -13.87
N GLY A 159 -17.93 -43.29 -13.35
CA GLY A 159 -17.46 -43.61 -11.99
C GLY A 159 -16.36 -42.69 -11.49
N ILE A 160 -16.64 -41.97 -10.39
CA ILE A 160 -15.55 -41.49 -9.53
C ILE A 160 -15.06 -42.71 -8.74
N GLU A 161 -13.90 -43.27 -9.10
CA GLU A 161 -13.25 -44.26 -8.25
C GLU A 161 -12.92 -43.63 -6.90
N ILE A 162 -13.65 -44.06 -5.88
CA ILE A 162 -13.44 -43.66 -4.49
C ILE A 162 -12.17 -44.38 -4.03
N ARG A 163 -11.02 -43.69 -4.16
CA ARG A 163 -9.76 -44.08 -3.50
C ARG A 163 -10.04 -44.39 -2.02
N ASP A 164 -9.40 -45.41 -1.47
CA ASP A 164 -9.70 -45.96 -0.15
C ASP A 164 -9.76 -44.88 0.96
N LEU A 165 -10.98 -44.48 1.26
CA LEU A 165 -11.34 -43.50 2.29
C LEU A 165 -11.85 -44.27 3.50
N ASP A 166 -11.35 -43.91 4.68
CA ASP A 166 -11.79 -44.49 5.96
C ASP A 166 -13.33 -44.46 6.05
N PRO A 167 -14.01 -45.59 6.33
CA PRO A 167 -15.47 -45.64 6.42
C PRO A 167 -16.06 -44.64 7.43
N GLN A 168 -15.33 -44.28 8.49
CA GLN A 168 -15.76 -43.24 9.43
C GLN A 168 -15.80 -41.84 8.78
N VAL A 169 -14.88 -41.55 7.86
CA VAL A 169 -14.85 -40.30 7.10
C VAL A 169 -16.00 -40.28 6.10
N ILE A 170 -16.31 -41.41 5.46
CA ILE A 170 -17.46 -41.56 4.56
C ILE A 170 -18.78 -41.32 5.29
N GLU A 171 -18.97 -41.95 6.47
CA GLU A 171 -20.16 -41.76 7.29
C GLU A 171 -20.32 -40.32 7.78
N MET A 172 -19.23 -39.71 8.31
CA MET A 172 -19.23 -38.30 8.73
C MET A 172 -19.60 -37.34 7.59
N TYR A 173 -19.09 -37.55 6.36
CA TYR A 173 -19.42 -36.66 5.25
C TYR A 173 -20.85 -36.85 4.72
N ARG A 174 -21.42 -38.06 4.80
CA ARG A 174 -22.85 -38.29 4.55
C ARG A 174 -23.74 -37.57 5.57
N GLU A 175 -23.39 -37.59 6.87
CA GLU A 175 -24.09 -36.78 7.88
C GLU A 175 -24.00 -35.28 7.58
N VAL A 176 -22.83 -34.79 7.13
CA VAL A 176 -22.65 -33.40 6.70
C VAL A 176 -23.56 -33.06 5.51
N GLY A 177 -23.72 -33.94 4.53
CA GLY A 177 -24.69 -33.79 3.43
C GLY A 177 -26.13 -33.65 3.93
N MET A 178 -26.55 -34.52 4.87
CA MET A 178 -27.86 -34.44 5.53
C MET A 178 -28.11 -33.13 6.30
N VAL A 179 -27.05 -32.46 6.76
CA VAL A 179 -27.13 -31.11 7.35
C VAL A 179 -27.21 -30.02 6.27
N LEU A 180 -26.45 -30.16 5.17
CA LEU A 180 -26.39 -29.16 4.09
C LEU A 180 -27.67 -29.09 3.23
N SER A 181 -28.44 -30.18 3.13
CA SER A 181 -29.79 -30.13 2.51
C SER A 181 -30.79 -29.29 3.32
N LYS A 182 -30.71 -29.34 4.65
CA LYS A 182 -31.65 -28.66 5.58
C LYS A 182 -31.17 -27.27 6.02
N TYR A 183 -29.89 -26.95 5.87
CA TYR A 183 -29.28 -25.70 6.35
C TYR A 183 -29.88 -24.44 5.71
N ARG A 184 -30.10 -23.40 6.52
CA ARG A 184 -30.60 -22.07 6.08
C ARG A 184 -29.73 -20.90 6.55
N ALA A 185 -29.28 -20.93 7.80
CA ALA A 185 -28.42 -19.90 8.39
C ALA A 185 -27.68 -20.46 9.61
N GLY A 186 -26.47 -19.94 9.88
CA GLY A 186 -25.69 -20.32 11.06
C GLY A 186 -24.18 -20.29 10.77
N LYS A 187 -23.46 -21.23 11.36
CA LYS A 187 -22.09 -21.58 10.97
C LYS A 187 -22.15 -22.92 10.22
N LEU A 188 -21.45 -23.04 9.09
CA LEU A 188 -21.25 -24.36 8.44
C LEU A 188 -20.57 -25.35 9.42
N PRO A 189 -20.83 -26.67 9.28
CA PRO A 189 -20.16 -27.73 10.03
C PRO A 189 -18.63 -27.60 10.03
N LYS A 190 -17.96 -28.09 11.09
CA LYS A 190 -16.49 -27.96 11.19
C LYS A 190 -15.79 -28.73 10.06
N ALA A 191 -16.13 -30.01 9.85
CA ALA A 191 -15.56 -30.84 8.78
C ALA A 191 -15.70 -30.20 7.38
N PHE A 192 -16.89 -29.68 7.05
CA PHE A 192 -17.15 -29.02 5.77
C PHE A 192 -16.30 -27.75 5.53
N LYS A 193 -15.73 -27.12 6.57
CA LYS A 193 -14.83 -25.96 6.39
C LYS A 193 -13.40 -26.36 6.02
N TYR A 194 -12.99 -27.59 6.34
CA TYR A 194 -11.65 -28.08 6.03
C TYR A 194 -11.58 -28.75 4.66
N THR A 195 -12.70 -29.18 4.05
CA THR A 195 -12.74 -29.75 2.68
C THR A 195 -11.97 -28.89 1.69
N ALA A 196 -12.20 -27.56 1.71
CA ALA A 196 -11.55 -26.57 0.86
C ALA A 196 -10.06 -26.30 1.20
N SER A 197 -9.43 -27.16 2.01
CA SER A 197 -8.01 -27.19 2.35
C SER A 197 -7.40 -28.60 2.19
N MET A 198 -8.18 -29.60 1.77
CA MET A 198 -7.71 -30.95 1.48
C MET A 198 -7.33 -31.06 0.00
N GLU A 199 -6.42 -31.97 -0.33
CA GLU A 199 -6.05 -32.28 -1.72
C GLU A 199 -7.18 -33.06 -2.42
N ASN A 200 -7.68 -34.14 -1.78
CA ASN A 200 -8.81 -34.95 -2.27
C ASN A 200 -10.19 -34.28 -2.05
N TRP A 201 -10.29 -32.95 -2.17
CA TRP A 201 -11.51 -32.19 -1.86
C TRP A 201 -12.68 -32.55 -2.79
N GLU A 202 -12.42 -32.97 -4.02
CA GLU A 202 -13.45 -33.34 -5.02
C GLU A 202 -14.21 -34.61 -4.60
N GLN A 203 -13.49 -35.65 -4.13
CA GLN A 203 -14.08 -36.88 -3.59
C GLN A 203 -14.89 -36.60 -2.31
N LEU A 204 -14.33 -35.82 -1.37
CA LEU A 204 -15.03 -35.45 -0.13
C LEU A 204 -16.27 -34.57 -0.39
N LEU A 205 -16.28 -33.80 -1.47
CA LEU A 205 -17.43 -33.00 -1.90
C LEU A 205 -18.53 -33.89 -2.50
N TYR A 206 -18.18 -34.87 -3.34
CA TYR A 206 -19.14 -35.83 -3.90
C TYR A 206 -19.88 -36.60 -2.80
N LEU A 207 -19.18 -37.05 -1.75
CA LEU A 207 -19.76 -37.71 -0.57
C LEU A 207 -20.78 -36.86 0.22
N THR A 208 -20.88 -35.56 -0.06
CA THR A 208 -21.85 -34.65 0.59
C THR A 208 -23.09 -34.34 -0.28
N GLU A 209 -23.25 -35.02 -1.43
CA GLU A 209 -24.41 -34.93 -2.33
C GLU A 209 -24.81 -33.48 -2.69
N PRO A 210 -23.99 -32.78 -3.51
CA PRO A 210 -24.16 -31.34 -3.80
C PRO A 210 -25.52 -30.98 -4.39
N ASP A 211 -26.14 -31.87 -5.15
CA ASP A 211 -27.46 -31.64 -5.78
C ASP A 211 -28.56 -31.54 -4.72
N ALA A 212 -28.47 -32.35 -3.65
CA ALA A 212 -29.40 -32.35 -2.53
C ALA A 212 -29.26 -31.12 -1.61
N TRP A 213 -28.27 -30.24 -1.83
CA TRP A 213 -28.05 -29.07 -0.99
C TRP A 213 -29.16 -28.03 -1.09
N SER A 214 -29.34 -27.28 0.00
CA SER A 214 -30.14 -26.06 0.00
C SER A 214 -29.43 -24.94 -0.77
N ALA A 215 -30.20 -24.04 -1.41
CA ALA A 215 -29.65 -22.85 -2.06
C ALA A 215 -28.81 -21.97 -1.10
N ALA A 216 -29.13 -21.96 0.21
CA ALA A 216 -28.35 -21.25 1.21
C ALA A 216 -27.01 -21.95 1.53
N SER A 217 -26.95 -23.28 1.41
CA SER A 217 -25.71 -24.06 1.48
C SER A 217 -24.84 -23.82 0.26
N MET A 218 -25.41 -23.89 -0.95
CA MET A 218 -24.72 -23.55 -2.21
C MET A 218 -24.06 -22.17 -2.16
N TYR A 219 -24.73 -21.15 -1.61
CA TYR A 219 -24.14 -19.83 -1.40
C TYR A 219 -22.92 -19.86 -0.45
N GLN A 220 -23.03 -20.50 0.71
CA GLN A 220 -21.97 -20.52 1.71
C GLN A 220 -20.78 -21.40 1.28
N ALA A 221 -21.05 -22.51 0.58
CA ALA A 221 -20.04 -23.33 -0.07
C ALA A 221 -19.31 -22.54 -1.16
N THR A 222 -20.04 -21.84 -2.04
CA THR A 222 -19.41 -20.98 -3.06
C THR A 222 -18.56 -19.88 -2.44
N VAL A 223 -18.96 -19.30 -1.30
CA VAL A 223 -18.10 -18.36 -0.55
C VAL A 223 -16.81 -19.03 -0.04
N LEU A 224 -16.90 -20.24 0.53
CA LEU A 224 -15.76 -20.99 1.06
C LEU A 224 -14.78 -21.44 -0.03
N PHE A 225 -15.27 -22.10 -1.09
CA PHE A 225 -14.45 -22.58 -2.19
C PHE A 225 -13.88 -21.40 -3.01
N SER A 226 -14.64 -20.33 -3.24
CA SER A 226 -14.13 -19.14 -3.95
C SER A 226 -13.08 -18.35 -3.15
N SER A 227 -13.05 -18.40 -1.81
CA SER A 227 -11.93 -17.85 -1.05
C SER A 227 -10.70 -18.77 -1.11
N ASN A 228 -10.86 -20.06 -0.80
CA ASN A 228 -9.73 -20.92 -0.42
C ASN A 228 -9.02 -21.60 -1.60
N LEU A 229 -9.74 -22.07 -2.63
CA LEU A 229 -9.15 -22.92 -3.68
C LEU A 229 -8.26 -22.16 -4.67
N ASN A 230 -7.34 -22.88 -5.32
CA ASN A 230 -6.64 -22.38 -6.50
C ASN A 230 -7.62 -22.10 -7.66
N PRO A 231 -7.34 -21.15 -8.58
CA PRO A 231 -8.26 -20.80 -9.66
C PRO A 231 -8.71 -21.97 -10.54
N VAL A 232 -7.85 -22.97 -10.76
CA VAL A 232 -8.18 -24.21 -11.50
C VAL A 232 -9.17 -25.08 -10.73
N ALA A 233 -8.94 -25.31 -9.43
CA ALA A 233 -9.87 -26.03 -8.57
C ALA A 233 -11.22 -25.27 -8.41
N CYS A 234 -11.20 -23.93 -8.34
CA CYS A 234 -12.42 -23.12 -8.41
C CYS A 234 -13.16 -23.31 -9.74
N GLN A 235 -12.46 -23.45 -10.87
CA GLN A 235 -13.07 -23.71 -12.18
C GLN A 235 -13.82 -25.06 -12.17
N ARG A 236 -13.19 -26.13 -11.65
CA ARG A 236 -13.83 -27.46 -11.51
C ARG A 236 -15.06 -27.38 -10.60
N PHE A 237 -14.96 -26.78 -9.42
CA PHE A 237 -16.11 -26.57 -8.52
C PHE A 237 -17.25 -25.80 -9.21
N TYR A 238 -16.92 -24.75 -9.96
CA TYR A 238 -17.93 -23.99 -10.70
C TYR A 238 -18.57 -24.81 -11.82
N HIS A 239 -17.80 -25.62 -12.54
CA HIS A 239 -18.28 -26.40 -13.68
C HIS A 239 -19.13 -27.61 -13.26
N HIS A 240 -18.69 -28.40 -12.29
CA HIS A 240 -19.37 -29.65 -11.91
C HIS A 240 -20.47 -29.47 -10.86
N VAL A 241 -20.40 -28.45 -9.99
CA VAL A 241 -21.35 -28.28 -8.88
C VAL A 241 -22.19 -27.00 -9.01
N LEU A 242 -21.58 -25.87 -9.34
CA LEU A 242 -22.34 -24.61 -9.43
C LEU A 242 -23.13 -24.48 -10.73
N LEU A 243 -22.57 -24.89 -11.87
CA LEU A 243 -23.21 -24.71 -13.17
C LEU A 243 -24.49 -25.54 -13.34
N PRO A 244 -24.52 -26.88 -13.09
CA PRO A 244 -25.73 -27.68 -13.30
C PRO A 244 -26.87 -27.15 -12.43
N ARG A 245 -26.61 -26.96 -11.13
CA ARG A 245 -27.59 -26.43 -10.18
C ARG A 245 -28.09 -25.02 -10.52
N LEU A 246 -27.28 -24.18 -11.17
CA LEU A 246 -27.76 -22.89 -11.69
C LEU A 246 -28.71 -23.05 -12.87
N ARG A 247 -28.54 -24.07 -13.72
CA ARG A 247 -29.44 -24.39 -14.83
C ARG A 247 -30.74 -25.02 -14.33
N ASP A 248 -30.66 -25.97 -13.39
CA ASP A 248 -31.82 -26.66 -12.81
C ASP A 248 -32.81 -25.69 -12.14
N ASP A 249 -32.33 -24.85 -11.21
CA ASP A 249 -33.15 -23.81 -10.56
C ASP A 249 -33.73 -22.80 -11.59
N ILE A 250 -33.06 -22.59 -12.74
CA ILE A 250 -33.56 -21.74 -13.83
C ILE A 250 -34.59 -22.46 -14.70
N ASP A 251 -34.47 -23.76 -14.96
CA ASP A 251 -35.47 -24.48 -15.76
C ASP A 251 -36.70 -24.91 -14.94
N GLU A 252 -36.56 -25.22 -13.65
CA GLU A 252 -37.71 -25.48 -12.76
C GLU A 252 -38.53 -24.19 -12.54
N TYR A 253 -37.91 -23.14 -11.97
CA TYR A 253 -38.65 -21.94 -11.53
C TYR A 253 -38.76 -20.83 -12.58
N LYS A 254 -38.05 -20.96 -13.71
CA LYS A 254 -37.89 -19.92 -14.75
C LYS A 254 -37.37 -18.57 -14.21
N LYS A 255 -36.83 -18.56 -12.98
CA LYS A 255 -36.30 -17.42 -12.21
C LYS A 255 -35.25 -17.93 -11.22
N LEU A 256 -34.04 -17.37 -11.23
CA LEU A 256 -32.99 -17.82 -10.31
C LEU A 256 -33.27 -17.41 -8.85
N ASN A 257 -33.13 -18.37 -7.93
CA ASN A 257 -33.29 -18.19 -6.49
C ASN A 257 -32.23 -17.23 -5.90
N TYR A 258 -32.59 -16.41 -4.90
CA TYR A 258 -31.74 -15.31 -4.43
C TYR A 258 -30.37 -15.74 -3.87
N PRO A 259 -30.24 -16.80 -3.05
CA PRO A 259 -28.93 -17.29 -2.60
C PRO A 259 -28.06 -17.81 -3.75
N LEU A 260 -28.65 -18.46 -4.77
CA LEU A 260 -27.91 -18.88 -5.95
C LEU A 260 -27.47 -17.69 -6.80
N TYR A 261 -28.31 -16.67 -6.97
CA TYR A 261 -27.91 -15.40 -7.58
C TYR A 261 -26.75 -14.75 -6.80
N GLN A 262 -26.77 -14.79 -5.45
CA GLN A 262 -25.63 -14.35 -4.64
C GLN A 262 -24.39 -15.24 -4.82
N SER A 263 -24.54 -16.54 -5.07
CA SER A 263 -23.41 -17.46 -5.34
C SER A 263 -22.76 -17.15 -6.69
N LEU A 264 -23.55 -16.86 -7.72
CA LEU A 264 -23.10 -16.39 -9.03
C LEU A 264 -22.30 -15.07 -8.88
N VAL A 265 -22.81 -14.12 -8.08
CA VAL A 265 -22.09 -12.89 -7.71
C VAL A 265 -20.79 -13.15 -6.95
N LYS A 266 -20.68 -14.22 -6.16
CA LYS A 266 -19.45 -14.59 -5.44
C LYS A 266 -18.42 -15.29 -6.32
N SER A 267 -18.86 -16.18 -7.21
CA SER A 267 -17.96 -16.88 -8.13
C SER A 267 -17.11 -15.92 -9.00
N LEU A 268 -17.70 -14.77 -9.37
CA LEU A 268 -17.05 -13.68 -10.12
C LEU A 268 -15.81 -13.06 -9.44
N TYR A 269 -15.62 -13.26 -8.13
CA TYR A 269 -14.43 -12.76 -7.41
C TYR A 269 -13.13 -13.43 -7.89
N LYS A 270 -13.21 -14.60 -8.52
CA LYS A 270 -12.11 -15.23 -9.28
C LYS A 270 -12.48 -15.26 -10.78
N PRO A 271 -12.27 -14.16 -11.53
CA PRO A 271 -12.84 -13.97 -12.87
C PRO A 271 -12.34 -14.97 -13.91
N ALA A 272 -11.09 -15.46 -13.82
CA ALA A 272 -10.59 -16.52 -14.69
C ALA A 272 -11.41 -17.81 -14.56
N ALA A 273 -11.65 -18.25 -13.32
CA ALA A 273 -12.48 -19.41 -13.01
C ALA A 273 -13.95 -19.18 -13.38
N PHE A 274 -14.47 -17.97 -13.16
CA PHE A 274 -15.83 -17.59 -13.55
C PHE A 274 -16.06 -17.75 -15.06
N PHE A 275 -15.17 -17.19 -15.90
CA PHE A 275 -15.32 -17.32 -17.35
C PHE A 275 -15.16 -18.77 -17.79
N LYS A 276 -14.07 -19.45 -17.42
CA LYS A 276 -13.80 -20.83 -17.87
C LYS A 276 -14.72 -21.90 -17.28
N GLY A 277 -15.27 -21.70 -16.08
CA GLY A 277 -16.07 -22.70 -15.37
C GLY A 277 -17.58 -22.52 -15.50
N LEU A 278 -18.05 -21.29 -15.76
CA LEU A 278 -19.48 -20.99 -15.93
C LEU A 278 -19.81 -20.48 -17.33
N VAL A 279 -19.12 -19.44 -17.81
CA VAL A 279 -19.55 -18.73 -19.03
C VAL A 279 -19.22 -19.51 -20.30
N MET A 280 -17.99 -20.01 -20.45
CA MET A 280 -17.60 -20.76 -21.65
C MET A 280 -18.37 -22.08 -21.76
N PRO A 281 -18.44 -22.95 -20.73
CA PRO A 281 -19.18 -24.22 -20.86
C PRO A 281 -20.68 -24.01 -21.12
N LEU A 282 -21.28 -22.95 -20.55
CA LEU A 282 -22.66 -22.58 -20.86
C LEU A 282 -22.83 -22.23 -22.35
N CYS A 283 -21.98 -21.37 -22.89
CA CYS A 283 -22.01 -20.97 -24.31
C CYS A 283 -21.60 -22.10 -25.28
N GLU A 284 -20.64 -22.95 -24.89
CA GLU A 284 -20.11 -24.08 -25.67
C GLU A 284 -21.10 -25.23 -25.74
N SER A 285 -21.89 -25.46 -24.69
CA SER A 285 -22.90 -26.53 -24.64
C SER A 285 -24.04 -26.44 -25.66
N GLY A 286 -24.11 -25.37 -26.47
CA GLY A 286 -25.15 -25.10 -27.47
C GLY A 286 -26.57 -24.85 -26.92
N THR A 287 -26.86 -25.31 -25.71
CA THR A 287 -28.18 -25.34 -25.06
C THR A 287 -28.47 -24.09 -24.22
N CYS A 288 -27.62 -23.07 -24.25
CA CYS A 288 -27.81 -21.83 -23.49
C CYS A 288 -29.05 -21.06 -23.96
N THR A 289 -30.04 -20.94 -23.09
CA THR A 289 -31.25 -20.16 -23.32
C THR A 289 -31.00 -18.67 -23.13
N LEU A 290 -31.85 -17.85 -23.77
CA LEU A 290 -31.84 -16.39 -23.56
C LEU A 290 -32.13 -16.00 -22.09
N ARG A 291 -32.80 -16.87 -21.30
CA ARG A 291 -33.11 -16.58 -19.89
C ARG A 291 -31.88 -16.75 -19.00
N GLU A 292 -31.14 -17.85 -19.15
CA GLU A 292 -29.84 -18.04 -18.50
C GLU A 292 -28.90 -16.90 -18.88
N ALA A 293 -28.73 -16.63 -20.18
CA ALA A 293 -27.84 -15.59 -20.68
C ALA A 293 -28.15 -14.21 -20.05
N VAL A 294 -29.43 -13.79 -19.99
CA VAL A 294 -29.83 -12.53 -19.32
C VAL A 294 -29.48 -12.52 -17.83
N ILE A 295 -29.64 -13.63 -17.11
CA ILE A 295 -29.34 -13.72 -15.67
C ILE A 295 -27.83 -13.55 -15.42
N PHE A 296 -26.99 -14.31 -16.13
CA PHE A 296 -25.52 -14.21 -16.04
C PHE A 296 -25.02 -12.83 -16.50
N CYS A 297 -25.53 -12.31 -17.63
CA CYS A 297 -25.26 -10.97 -18.11
C CYS A 297 -25.61 -9.89 -17.07
N SER A 298 -26.69 -10.06 -16.30
CA SER A 298 -27.07 -9.08 -15.26
C SER A 298 -26.06 -9.01 -14.10
N VAL A 299 -25.34 -10.09 -13.80
CA VAL A 299 -24.26 -10.11 -12.81
C VAL A 299 -22.98 -9.50 -13.39
N ILE A 300 -22.60 -9.90 -14.61
CA ILE A 300 -21.50 -9.30 -15.37
C ILE A 300 -21.68 -7.77 -15.43
N GLN A 301 -22.87 -7.29 -15.80
CA GLN A 301 -23.17 -5.86 -15.91
C GLN A 301 -23.02 -5.09 -14.59
N LYS A 302 -23.50 -5.65 -13.47
CA LYS A 302 -23.52 -4.97 -12.15
C LYS A 302 -22.15 -4.86 -11.48
N PHE A 303 -21.28 -5.86 -11.65
CA PHE A 303 -19.99 -5.94 -10.92
C PHE A 303 -18.80 -5.59 -11.81
N SER A 304 -17.72 -5.05 -11.23
CA SER A 304 -16.52 -4.71 -12.01
C SER A 304 -15.64 -5.93 -12.23
N ILE A 305 -15.12 -6.10 -13.44
CA ILE A 305 -14.25 -7.20 -13.85
C ILE A 305 -12.89 -6.61 -14.28
N PRO A 306 -11.73 -7.22 -13.93
CA PRO A 306 -10.44 -6.74 -14.40
C PRO A 306 -10.33 -6.85 -15.93
N ILE A 307 -9.83 -5.78 -16.58
CA ILE A 307 -9.84 -5.60 -18.05
C ILE A 307 -9.31 -6.83 -18.80
N PHE A 308 -8.17 -7.40 -18.37
CA PHE A 308 -7.55 -8.55 -19.02
C PHE A 308 -8.48 -9.78 -19.09
N HIS A 309 -9.20 -10.07 -18.01
CA HIS A 309 -10.13 -11.20 -17.96
C HIS A 309 -11.37 -10.97 -18.82
N ALA A 310 -11.91 -9.75 -18.82
CA ALA A 310 -13.02 -9.37 -19.68
C ALA A 310 -12.62 -9.41 -21.17
N ALA A 311 -11.40 -8.98 -21.50
CA ALA A 311 -10.85 -9.02 -22.85
C ALA A 311 -10.59 -10.45 -23.34
N ALA A 312 -10.07 -11.33 -22.49
CA ALA A 312 -9.88 -12.75 -22.81
C ALA A 312 -11.23 -13.47 -23.01
N GLY A 313 -12.20 -13.25 -22.12
CA GLY A 313 -13.54 -13.83 -22.27
C GLY A 313 -14.27 -13.33 -23.51
N LEU A 314 -14.12 -12.04 -23.85
CA LEU A 314 -14.70 -11.46 -25.06
C LEU A 314 -14.06 -11.99 -26.35
N LEU A 315 -12.76 -12.31 -26.33
CA LEU A 315 -12.06 -12.97 -27.43
C LEU A 315 -12.59 -14.39 -27.66
N MET A 316 -12.70 -15.20 -26.59
CA MET A 316 -13.23 -16.58 -26.72
C MET A 316 -14.64 -16.60 -27.30
N ILE A 317 -15.56 -15.77 -26.75
CA ILE A 317 -16.96 -15.72 -27.20
C ILE A 317 -17.08 -15.15 -28.64
N ALA A 318 -16.10 -14.36 -29.11
CA ALA A 318 -16.04 -13.90 -30.50
C ALA A 318 -15.45 -14.94 -31.46
N GLU A 319 -14.55 -15.80 -31.00
CA GLU A 319 -13.99 -16.89 -31.81
C GLU A 319 -15.01 -18.04 -32.01
N MET A 320 -15.89 -18.26 -31.03
CA MET A 320 -17.00 -19.24 -31.04
C MET A 320 -18.11 -18.99 -32.09
N ASP A 321 -18.96 -19.99 -32.27
CA ASP A 321 -20.16 -19.95 -33.12
C ASP A 321 -21.26 -19.01 -32.60
N TYR A 322 -22.13 -18.59 -33.52
CA TYR A 322 -23.20 -17.65 -33.23
C TYR A 322 -24.37 -18.30 -32.48
N SER A 323 -24.75 -17.66 -31.37
CA SER A 323 -26.04 -17.86 -30.72
C SER A 323 -26.61 -16.52 -30.28
N GLY A 324 -27.94 -16.41 -30.26
CA GLY A 324 -28.64 -15.26 -29.68
C GLY A 324 -28.22 -15.01 -28.23
N ALA A 325 -27.89 -16.06 -27.48
CA ALA A 325 -27.33 -15.97 -26.13
C ALA A 325 -25.93 -15.34 -26.12
N ASN A 326 -25.03 -15.79 -27.00
CA ASN A 326 -23.65 -15.29 -27.11
C ASN A 326 -23.62 -13.77 -27.41
N SER A 327 -24.57 -13.27 -28.21
CA SER A 327 -24.71 -11.84 -28.51
C SER A 327 -24.94 -10.95 -27.27
N LEU A 328 -25.62 -11.48 -26.22
CA LEU A 328 -25.84 -10.77 -24.97
C LEU A 328 -24.55 -10.64 -24.15
N PHE A 329 -23.72 -11.68 -24.13
CA PHE A 329 -22.41 -11.66 -23.47
C PHE A 329 -21.46 -10.69 -24.19
N ILE A 330 -21.40 -10.75 -25.53
CA ILE A 330 -20.62 -9.79 -26.34
C ILE A 330 -21.05 -8.35 -26.02
N ARG A 331 -22.36 -8.04 -26.10
CA ARG A 331 -22.85 -6.69 -25.82
C ARG A 331 -22.56 -6.25 -24.38
N THR A 332 -22.82 -7.08 -23.37
CA THR A 332 -22.64 -6.67 -21.97
C THR A 332 -21.17 -6.54 -21.54
N LEU A 333 -20.24 -7.24 -22.18
CA LEU A 333 -18.80 -7.02 -22.01
C LEU A 333 -18.33 -5.75 -22.72
N ILE A 334 -18.89 -5.42 -23.89
CA ILE A 334 -18.63 -4.15 -24.61
C ILE A 334 -19.22 -2.95 -23.86
N ASP A 335 -20.44 -3.07 -23.30
CA ASP A 335 -21.14 -2.05 -22.52
C ASP A 335 -20.35 -1.62 -21.25
N LYS A 336 -19.33 -2.39 -20.83
CA LYS A 336 -18.36 -2.00 -19.79
C LYS A 336 -17.41 -0.88 -20.21
N LYS A 337 -17.22 -0.65 -21.51
CA LYS A 337 -16.42 0.43 -22.08
C LYS A 337 -14.94 0.42 -21.63
N TYR A 338 -14.39 -0.77 -21.36
CA TYR A 338 -12.96 -0.96 -21.11
C TYR A 338 -12.11 -0.52 -22.31
N ALA A 339 -10.78 -0.45 -22.14
CA ALA A 339 -9.84 -0.38 -23.26
C ALA A 339 -9.47 -1.82 -23.65
N LEU A 340 -9.76 -2.23 -24.88
CA LEU A 340 -9.48 -3.58 -25.36
C LEU A 340 -8.13 -3.63 -26.10
N PRO A 341 -7.38 -4.74 -26.01
CA PRO A 341 -6.23 -4.98 -26.88
C PRO A 341 -6.68 -5.07 -28.34
N LEU A 342 -5.86 -4.55 -29.27
CA LEU A 342 -6.16 -4.55 -30.71
C LEU A 342 -6.47 -5.96 -31.27
N ARG A 343 -5.88 -7.03 -30.73
CA ARG A 343 -6.21 -8.42 -31.08
C ARG A 343 -7.69 -8.75 -30.82
N VAL A 344 -8.27 -8.26 -29.72
CA VAL A 344 -9.68 -8.50 -29.37
C VAL A 344 -10.60 -7.66 -30.24
N ILE A 345 -10.19 -6.41 -30.55
CA ILE A 345 -10.93 -5.55 -31.49
C ILE A 345 -10.95 -6.18 -32.89
N LYS A 346 -9.81 -6.72 -33.37
CA LYS A 346 -9.76 -7.51 -34.60
C LYS A 346 -10.66 -8.74 -34.53
N ALA A 347 -10.57 -9.56 -33.49
CA ALA A 347 -11.42 -10.76 -33.33
C ALA A 347 -12.92 -10.42 -33.35
N LEU A 348 -13.33 -9.27 -32.80
CA LEU A 348 -14.72 -8.79 -32.89
C LEU A 348 -15.12 -8.35 -34.29
N VAL A 349 -14.24 -7.67 -35.04
CA VAL A 349 -14.51 -7.34 -36.46
C VAL A 349 -14.59 -8.63 -37.28
N ASP A 350 -13.67 -9.57 -37.08
CA ASP A 350 -13.65 -10.84 -37.78
C ASP A 350 -14.92 -11.67 -37.44
N HIS A 351 -15.38 -11.67 -36.19
CA HIS A 351 -16.67 -12.24 -35.78
C HIS A 351 -17.85 -11.59 -36.53
N PHE A 352 -17.97 -10.26 -36.52
CA PHE A 352 -19.04 -9.57 -37.25
C PHE A 352 -18.94 -9.78 -38.78
N LYS A 353 -17.73 -9.96 -39.33
CA LYS A 353 -17.50 -10.20 -40.76
C LYS A 353 -18.00 -11.58 -41.23
N ARG A 354 -17.98 -12.61 -40.37
CA ARG A 354 -18.52 -13.95 -40.69
C ARG A 354 -19.97 -13.91 -41.19
N PHE A 355 -20.77 -12.98 -40.69
CA PHE A 355 -22.20 -12.83 -41.05
C PHE A 355 -22.45 -12.19 -42.42
N LYS A 356 -21.42 -11.69 -43.13
CA LYS A 356 -21.59 -11.01 -44.43
C LYS A 356 -22.30 -11.90 -45.46
N ASP A 357 -22.01 -13.20 -45.42
CA ASP A 357 -22.52 -14.18 -46.37
C ASP A 357 -23.65 -15.06 -45.79
N GLU A 358 -24.05 -14.82 -44.52
CA GLU A 358 -25.14 -15.58 -43.88
C GLU A 358 -26.52 -15.00 -44.28
N THR A 359 -27.40 -15.86 -44.81
CA THR A 359 -28.72 -15.50 -45.34
C THR A 359 -29.83 -15.46 -44.28
N ARG A 360 -29.52 -15.61 -42.99
CA ARG A 360 -30.51 -15.61 -41.90
C ARG A 360 -30.81 -14.19 -41.43
N GLU A 361 -32.07 -13.93 -41.05
CA GLU A 361 -32.43 -12.66 -40.39
C GLU A 361 -31.78 -12.58 -39.01
N LEU A 362 -30.90 -11.59 -38.82
CA LEU A 362 -30.13 -11.45 -37.58
C LEU A 362 -30.97 -10.78 -36.47
N PRO A 363 -31.00 -11.34 -35.25
CA PRO A 363 -31.75 -10.76 -34.13
C PRO A 363 -31.37 -9.30 -33.83
N VAL A 364 -32.34 -8.52 -33.34
CA VAL A 364 -32.13 -7.13 -32.88
C VAL A 364 -30.96 -7.01 -31.88
N LEU A 365 -30.71 -8.05 -31.08
CA LEU A 365 -29.58 -8.14 -30.15
C LEU A 365 -28.21 -8.10 -30.84
N TRP A 366 -28.06 -8.68 -32.04
CA TRP A 366 -26.85 -8.62 -32.86
C TRP A 366 -26.59 -7.19 -33.33
N HIS A 367 -27.61 -6.52 -33.88
CA HIS A 367 -27.52 -5.12 -34.29
C HIS A 367 -27.19 -4.19 -33.10
N GLN A 368 -27.74 -4.46 -31.91
CA GLN A 368 -27.40 -3.74 -30.69
C GLN A 368 -25.95 -4.00 -30.22
N ALA A 369 -25.44 -5.23 -30.37
CA ALA A 369 -24.04 -5.55 -30.08
C ALA A 369 -23.07 -4.79 -31.02
N LEU A 370 -23.38 -4.76 -32.32
CA LEU A 370 -22.62 -4.03 -33.33
C LEU A 370 -22.67 -2.50 -33.09
N LEU A 371 -23.81 -1.95 -32.68
CA LEU A 371 -23.93 -0.53 -32.29
C LEU A 371 -23.09 -0.21 -31.05
N SER A 372 -23.19 -0.99 -29.96
CA SER A 372 -22.37 -0.79 -28.76
C SER A 372 -20.87 -0.90 -29.07
N PHE A 373 -20.46 -1.80 -29.96
CA PHE A 373 -19.07 -1.94 -30.42
C PHE A 373 -18.58 -0.66 -31.10
N ILE A 374 -19.30 -0.19 -32.12
CA ILE A 374 -18.91 0.96 -32.94
C ILE A 374 -18.96 2.26 -32.13
N GLN A 375 -19.98 2.47 -31.31
CA GLN A 375 -20.06 3.63 -30.41
C GLN A 375 -18.83 3.77 -29.50
N ARG A 376 -18.20 2.64 -29.11
CA ARG A 376 -17.05 2.63 -28.21
C ARG A 376 -15.69 2.67 -28.91
N TYR A 377 -15.50 1.84 -29.93
CA TYR A 377 -14.17 1.53 -30.51
C TYR A 377 -13.95 2.11 -31.92
N LYS A 378 -14.81 3.01 -32.42
CA LYS A 378 -14.67 3.63 -33.75
C LYS A 378 -13.33 4.33 -34.04
N LEU A 379 -12.60 4.74 -33.01
CA LEU A 379 -11.25 5.32 -33.13
C LEU A 379 -10.16 4.26 -33.26
N ASP A 380 -10.41 3.03 -32.77
CA ASP A 380 -9.46 1.91 -32.74
C ASP A 380 -9.59 1.00 -33.98
N LEU A 381 -10.43 1.37 -34.94
CA LEU A 381 -10.71 0.64 -36.19
C LEU A 381 -9.95 1.23 -37.37
N THR A 382 -9.24 0.37 -38.11
CA THR A 382 -8.58 0.71 -39.38
C THR A 382 -9.58 1.06 -40.48
N GLU A 383 -9.16 1.79 -41.52
CA GLU A 383 -10.03 2.09 -42.67
C GLU A 383 -10.59 0.85 -43.37
N GLN A 384 -9.81 -0.24 -43.47
CA GLN A 384 -10.26 -1.46 -44.14
C GLN A 384 -11.36 -2.16 -43.32
N GLN A 385 -11.21 -2.24 -42.00
CA GLN A 385 -12.25 -2.75 -41.11
C GLN A 385 -13.52 -1.88 -41.13
N LYS A 386 -13.38 -0.55 -41.26
CA LYS A 386 -14.52 0.37 -41.45
C LYS A 386 -15.25 0.07 -42.77
N LYS A 387 -14.52 -0.18 -43.87
CA LYS A 387 -15.08 -0.56 -45.18
C LYS A 387 -15.81 -1.91 -45.12
N ASP A 388 -15.21 -2.94 -44.51
CA ASP A 388 -15.83 -4.26 -44.29
C ASP A 388 -17.17 -4.13 -43.53
N ILE A 389 -17.22 -3.34 -42.45
CA ILE A 389 -18.45 -3.11 -41.67
C ILE A 389 -19.48 -2.32 -42.49
N PHE A 390 -19.07 -1.34 -43.31
CA PHE A 390 -19.99 -0.64 -44.21
C PHE A 390 -20.60 -1.56 -45.28
N GLU A 391 -19.93 -2.63 -45.69
CA GLU A 391 -20.50 -3.66 -46.58
C GLU A 391 -21.46 -4.59 -45.84
N LEU A 392 -21.06 -5.11 -44.69
CA LEU A 392 -21.91 -5.92 -43.81
C LEU A 392 -23.24 -5.22 -43.52
N VAL A 393 -23.18 -3.91 -43.24
CA VAL A 393 -24.34 -3.05 -42.89
C VAL A 393 -25.09 -2.53 -44.14
N LYS A 394 -24.73 -2.97 -45.35
CA LYS A 394 -25.60 -2.92 -46.55
C LYS A 394 -26.43 -4.19 -46.70
N VAL A 395 -25.86 -5.36 -46.38
CA VAL A 395 -26.55 -6.66 -46.42
C VAL A 395 -27.55 -6.75 -45.26
N HIS A 396 -27.07 -6.63 -44.02
CA HIS A 396 -27.88 -6.78 -42.82
C HIS A 396 -28.37 -5.41 -42.33
N PHE A 397 -29.55 -5.01 -42.80
CA PHE A 397 -30.17 -3.70 -42.52
C PHE A 397 -31.28 -3.78 -41.46
N HIS A 398 -31.14 -3.00 -40.40
CA HIS A 398 -32.19 -2.77 -39.39
C HIS A 398 -32.60 -1.29 -39.36
N TYR A 399 -33.87 -1.02 -39.68
CA TYR A 399 -34.45 0.32 -39.85
C TYR A 399 -34.05 1.40 -38.82
N LEU A 400 -34.10 1.12 -37.51
CA LEU A 400 -33.67 2.09 -36.48
C LEU A 400 -32.14 2.13 -36.24
N ILE A 401 -31.50 0.96 -36.08
CA ILE A 401 -30.12 0.86 -35.56
C ILE A 401 -29.08 1.09 -36.67
N THR A 402 -29.35 0.66 -37.90
CA THR A 402 -28.40 0.78 -39.02
C THR A 402 -28.06 2.24 -39.39
N PRO A 403 -29.03 3.18 -39.43
CA PRO A 403 -28.71 4.60 -39.57
C PRO A 403 -27.76 5.13 -38.48
N GLU A 404 -27.92 4.72 -37.22
CA GLU A 404 -27.01 5.11 -36.13
C GLU A 404 -25.61 4.52 -36.32
N ILE A 405 -25.50 3.23 -36.68
CA ILE A 405 -24.23 2.58 -36.99
C ILE A 405 -23.47 3.34 -38.09
N ARG A 406 -24.15 3.69 -39.19
CA ARG A 406 -23.56 4.44 -40.31
C ARG A 406 -23.11 5.84 -39.88
N ARG A 407 -23.91 6.55 -39.07
CA ARG A 407 -23.57 7.86 -38.48
C ARG A 407 -22.32 7.78 -37.59
N GLU A 408 -22.24 6.80 -36.70
CA GLU A 408 -21.11 6.67 -35.78
C GLU A 408 -19.79 6.33 -36.50
N LEU A 409 -19.85 5.52 -37.57
CA LEU A 409 -18.69 5.26 -38.44
C LEU A 409 -18.24 6.51 -39.22
N GLN A 410 -19.17 7.33 -39.71
CA GLN A 410 -18.84 8.57 -40.42
C GLN A 410 -18.19 9.62 -39.51
N HIS A 411 -18.56 9.66 -38.23
CA HIS A 411 -17.92 10.53 -37.23
C HIS A 411 -16.59 9.99 -36.67
N ALA A 412 -16.02 8.93 -37.25
CA ALA A 412 -14.72 8.39 -36.88
C ALA A 412 -13.57 9.15 -37.58
N THR A 413 -13.30 10.38 -37.15
CA THR A 413 -12.21 11.23 -37.64
C THR A 413 -10.87 10.49 -37.70
N LYS A 414 -10.13 10.63 -38.80
CA LYS A 414 -8.79 10.03 -38.97
C LYS A 414 -7.85 10.42 -37.83
N THR A 415 -7.01 9.50 -37.41
CA THR A 415 -5.98 9.75 -36.39
C THR A 415 -4.89 10.64 -36.98
N GLU A 416 -4.30 11.52 -36.18
CA GLU A 416 -3.31 12.53 -36.62
C GLU A 416 -2.11 11.91 -37.36
N ALA A 417 -1.74 10.67 -37.05
CA ALA A 417 -0.71 9.89 -37.76
C ALA A 417 -1.01 9.66 -39.25
N GLU A 418 -2.27 9.42 -39.63
CA GLU A 418 -2.67 9.19 -41.03
C GLU A 418 -2.78 10.49 -41.85
N GLN A 419 -2.63 11.67 -41.21
CA GLN A 419 -2.70 12.96 -41.91
C GLN A 419 -1.32 13.41 -42.43
N ALA A 420 -0.24 13.05 -41.73
CA ALA A 420 1.13 13.39 -42.11
C ALA A 420 1.50 12.85 -43.51
N GLU A 421 1.19 11.57 -43.78
CA GLU A 421 1.48 10.87 -45.04
C GLU A 421 0.70 11.39 -46.26
N HIS A 422 -0.21 12.36 -46.09
CA HIS A 422 -0.91 13.02 -47.21
C HIS A 422 -0.58 14.52 -47.34
N THR A 423 -0.04 15.15 -46.30
CA THR A 423 0.41 16.55 -46.38
C THR A 423 1.70 16.74 -47.17
N GLU A 424 2.59 15.74 -47.22
CA GLU A 424 3.89 15.87 -47.90
C GLU A 424 3.78 15.88 -49.44
N THR A 425 2.68 15.35 -50.01
CA THR A 425 2.45 15.33 -51.46
C THR A 425 1.86 16.61 -52.04
N SER A 426 1.50 17.61 -51.24
CA SER A 426 0.91 18.85 -51.77
C SER A 426 1.05 20.08 -50.85
N VAL A 427 2.13 20.85 -51.01
CA VAL A 427 2.10 22.29 -51.38
C VAL A 427 3.45 22.66 -52.01
N GLY A 428 3.41 23.33 -53.16
CA GLY A 428 4.53 24.10 -53.69
C GLY A 428 4.01 25.29 -54.51
N VAL A 429 4.85 26.33 -54.63
CA VAL A 429 4.65 27.58 -55.41
C VAL A 429 3.76 28.67 -54.77
N ALA A 430 4.26 29.92 -54.85
CA ALA A 430 3.65 31.22 -54.47
C ALA A 430 3.34 31.46 -52.97
N GLY A 431 3.31 32.69 -52.46
CA GLY A 431 3.59 34.01 -53.06
C GLY A 431 3.58 35.15 -52.01
N GLU A 432 4.01 36.36 -52.35
CA GLU A 432 4.20 37.50 -51.43
C GLU A 432 2.90 38.28 -51.09
N ALA A 433 2.78 38.85 -49.87
CA ALA A 433 2.12 40.15 -49.61
C ALA A 433 2.19 40.67 -48.14
N SER A 434 2.97 41.73 -47.93
CA SER A 434 2.77 42.91 -47.04
C SER A 434 1.86 42.94 -45.77
N SER A 435 2.47 43.42 -44.67
CA SER A 435 1.99 44.48 -43.73
C SER A 435 0.94 44.18 -42.64
N GLY A 436 1.17 44.75 -41.44
CA GLY A 436 0.26 44.70 -40.27
C GLY A 436 0.94 45.11 -38.95
N MET A 437 1.07 46.42 -38.68
CA MET A 437 1.79 46.96 -37.51
C MET A 437 0.86 47.33 -36.34
N ILE A 438 1.30 47.15 -35.08
CA ILE A 438 1.09 48.07 -33.93
C ILE A 438 1.88 47.62 -32.68
N ARG A 439 2.32 48.58 -31.86
CA ARG A 439 3.00 48.38 -30.55
C ARG A 439 2.03 48.61 -29.39
N VAL A 440 2.28 47.99 -28.23
CA VAL A 440 1.90 48.53 -26.92
C VAL A 440 3.10 48.43 -25.97
N GLY A 441 3.39 49.49 -25.22
CA GLY A 441 4.55 49.60 -24.33
C GLY A 441 4.22 49.34 -22.85
N ALA A 442 5.27 49.29 -22.03
CA ALA A 442 5.15 49.15 -20.57
C ALA A 442 5.00 50.51 -19.87
N TYR A 443 4.32 50.51 -18.72
CA TYR A 443 4.47 51.56 -17.69
C TYR A 443 4.43 50.94 -16.29
N CYS A 444 5.15 51.56 -15.36
CA CYS A 444 5.24 51.20 -13.96
C CYS A 444 4.84 52.42 -13.11
N PHE A 445 4.09 52.22 -12.02
CA PHE A 445 3.77 53.28 -11.06
C PHE A 445 3.76 52.77 -9.61
N SER A 446 4.03 53.67 -8.68
CA SER A 446 4.31 53.42 -7.25
C SER A 446 3.39 54.28 -6.36
N LEU A 447 3.76 54.44 -5.07
CA LEU A 447 3.16 55.30 -4.02
C LEU A 447 2.08 54.61 -3.13
N PRO A 448 1.74 55.15 -1.93
CA PRO A 448 2.55 54.84 -0.74
C PRO A 448 1.73 54.53 0.53
N SER A 449 2.42 54.37 1.67
CA SER A 449 1.83 54.12 2.99
C SER A 449 1.40 55.40 3.73
N THR A 450 0.25 55.35 4.43
CA THR A 450 -0.11 56.33 5.47
C THR A 450 -0.73 55.60 6.67
N ALA A 451 -0.29 55.92 7.89
CA ALA A 451 -0.69 55.22 9.11
C ALA A 451 -1.87 55.90 9.84
N ARG A 452 -2.59 55.13 10.67
CA ARG A 452 -3.41 55.62 11.79
C ARG A 452 -3.51 54.56 12.90
N ASN A 453 -2.78 54.77 13.99
CA ASN A 453 -3.04 54.10 15.27
C ASN A 453 -4.21 54.83 15.96
N PHE A 454 -5.17 54.11 16.56
CA PHE A 454 -5.97 54.66 17.66
C PHE A 454 -6.47 53.56 18.62
N LEU A 455 -6.07 53.70 19.89
CA LEU A 455 -6.59 53.10 21.12
C LEU A 455 -6.72 51.57 21.29
N SER A 456 -6.14 51.11 22.39
CA SER A 456 -6.40 49.81 23.02
C SER A 456 -7.71 49.82 23.82
N SER A 457 -8.43 48.69 23.84
CA SER A 457 -9.26 48.33 25.00
C SER A 457 -9.17 46.83 25.29
N THR A 458 -9.05 46.49 26.57
CA THR A 458 -8.75 45.12 27.04
C THR A 458 -10.02 44.30 27.23
N GLN A 459 -10.54 43.72 26.14
CA GLN A 459 -11.48 42.59 26.22
C GLN A 459 -11.10 41.47 25.25
N ILE A 460 -10.38 40.45 25.75
CA ILE A 460 -10.16 39.19 25.03
C ILE A 460 -11.45 38.35 25.13
N LEU A 461 -12.49 38.77 24.39
CA LEU A 461 -13.65 37.93 24.12
C LEU A 461 -13.20 36.77 23.23
N SER A 462 -13.00 35.61 23.85
CA SER A 462 -12.55 34.37 23.20
C SER A 462 -13.62 33.82 22.26
N SER A 463 -13.73 34.41 21.07
CA SER A 463 -14.61 33.91 20.01
C SER A 463 -14.30 32.44 19.71
N GLN A 464 -15.33 31.59 19.75
CA GLN A 464 -15.16 30.16 19.53
C GLN A 464 -14.73 29.91 18.08
N VAL A 465 -13.47 29.51 17.91
CA VAL A 465 -12.88 29.23 16.59
C VAL A 465 -13.74 28.18 15.86
N ARG A 466 -14.20 28.54 14.65
CA ARG A 466 -14.99 27.66 13.77
C ARG A 466 -14.33 26.28 13.69
N GLY A 467 -15.11 25.23 13.92
CA GLY A 467 -14.60 23.88 14.15
C GLY A 467 -13.59 23.44 13.09
N ARG A 468 -12.41 22.99 13.52
CA ARG A 468 -11.36 22.48 12.61
C ARG A 468 -11.95 21.40 11.72
N ARG A 469 -11.98 21.64 10.39
CA ARG A 469 -12.18 20.58 9.40
C ARG A 469 -11.06 19.57 9.60
N ARG A 470 -11.39 18.28 9.71
CA ARG A 470 -10.40 17.24 10.00
C ARG A 470 -9.31 17.20 8.94
N THR A 471 -8.06 17.07 9.37
CA THR A 471 -6.92 16.80 8.51
C THR A 471 -6.77 15.29 8.28
N LEU A 472 -7.79 14.69 7.66
CA LEU A 472 -7.78 13.27 7.21
C LEU A 472 -6.97 13.08 5.92
N THR A 473 -6.80 14.14 5.13
CA THR A 473 -5.86 14.16 4.01
C THR A 473 -4.46 13.83 4.55
N ALA A 474 -3.80 12.83 3.95
CA ALA A 474 -2.40 12.55 4.23
C ALA A 474 -1.57 13.85 4.06
N PRO A 475 -0.57 14.11 4.90
CA PRO A 475 0.23 15.31 4.77
C PRO A 475 0.92 15.33 3.39
N PRO A 476 1.11 16.49 2.74
CA PRO A 476 1.65 16.59 1.38
C PRO A 476 3.14 16.22 1.27
N TRP A 477 3.73 15.69 2.35
CA TRP A 477 5.08 15.12 2.39
C TRP A 477 5.06 13.61 2.71
N ALA A 478 3.90 12.97 2.91
CA ALA A 478 3.85 11.50 2.88
C ALA A 478 4.23 11.02 1.47
N PRO A 479 5.00 9.92 1.32
CA PRO A 479 5.27 9.35 0.01
C PRO A 479 3.96 9.03 -0.72
N LEU A 480 3.90 9.41 -2.00
CA LEU A 480 2.91 8.86 -2.92
C LEU A 480 3.36 7.45 -3.30
N VAL A 481 2.93 6.47 -2.51
CA VAL A 481 3.06 5.05 -2.83
C VAL A 481 2.16 4.75 -4.02
N TYR A 482 2.73 4.69 -5.23
CA TYR A 482 2.30 3.83 -6.36
C TYR A 482 3.38 3.79 -7.44
N GLU A 483 4.01 2.63 -7.57
CA GLU A 483 4.17 1.95 -8.85
C GLU A 483 4.05 0.45 -8.51
N THR A 484 2.96 -0.19 -8.92
CA THR A 484 2.79 -1.63 -8.75
C THR A 484 3.63 -2.33 -9.81
N PHE A 485 4.87 -2.68 -9.45
CA PHE A 485 5.60 -3.68 -10.21
C PHE A 485 4.91 -5.03 -10.02
N ASP A 486 4.58 -5.70 -11.12
CA ASP A 486 4.23 -7.11 -11.08
C ASP A 486 5.55 -7.88 -10.87
N ASP A 487 5.82 -8.33 -9.64
CA ASP A 487 7.06 -9.07 -9.30
C ASP A 487 7.22 -10.37 -10.12
N SER A 488 6.11 -10.86 -10.69
CA SER A 488 6.05 -11.97 -11.67
C SER A 488 6.69 -11.68 -13.04
N LYS A 489 7.06 -10.42 -13.33
CA LYS A 489 7.72 -10.02 -14.59
C LYS A 489 9.23 -9.82 -14.47
N ILE A 490 9.78 -9.89 -13.25
CA ILE A 490 11.22 -9.76 -13.03
C ILE A 490 11.80 -11.17 -12.92
N SER A 491 12.71 -11.54 -13.84
CA SER A 491 13.49 -12.78 -13.75
C SER A 491 14.36 -12.79 -12.51
N ASP A 492 14.64 -13.96 -11.94
CA ASP A 492 15.34 -14.02 -10.65
C ASP A 492 16.79 -13.52 -10.72
N ALA A 493 17.44 -13.65 -11.89
CA ALA A 493 18.71 -12.97 -12.19
C ALA A 493 18.60 -11.43 -12.10
N ASN A 494 17.50 -10.84 -12.59
CA ASN A 494 17.26 -9.40 -12.45
C ASN A 494 16.96 -9.02 -11.00
N LYS A 495 16.30 -9.88 -10.20
CA LYS A 495 16.13 -9.65 -8.75
C LYS A 495 17.47 -9.67 -8.02
N GLN A 496 18.34 -10.63 -8.33
CA GLN A 496 19.70 -10.72 -7.77
C GLN A 496 20.54 -9.49 -8.15
N LEU A 497 20.52 -9.07 -9.41
CA LEU A 497 21.21 -7.85 -9.88
C LEU A 497 20.70 -6.60 -9.16
N VAL A 498 19.38 -6.44 -9.03
CA VAL A 498 18.74 -5.33 -8.32
C VAL A 498 19.12 -5.32 -6.83
N ASN A 499 19.15 -6.48 -6.18
CA ASN A 499 19.61 -6.60 -4.79
C ASN A 499 21.10 -6.26 -4.63
N LYS A 500 21.96 -6.69 -5.57
CA LYS A 500 23.39 -6.34 -5.58
C LYS A 500 23.60 -4.84 -5.75
N ILE A 501 22.82 -4.19 -6.62
CA ILE A 501 22.84 -2.72 -6.78
C ILE A 501 22.43 -2.04 -5.45
N TYR A 502 21.44 -2.56 -4.72
CA TYR A 502 21.06 -1.97 -3.42
C TYR A 502 22.06 -2.23 -2.28
N GLY A 503 22.85 -3.32 -2.34
CA GLY A 503 24.03 -3.49 -1.49
C GLY A 503 25.02 -2.35 -1.73
N LEU A 504 25.43 -2.15 -2.98
CA LEU A 504 26.37 -1.11 -3.40
C LEU A 504 25.85 0.31 -3.13
N GLU A 505 24.58 0.63 -3.40
CA GLU A 505 23.96 1.92 -3.06
C GLU A 505 23.96 2.17 -1.54
N ARG A 506 23.84 1.12 -0.71
CA ARG A 506 23.87 1.22 0.75
C ARG A 506 25.29 1.38 1.28
N GLU A 507 26.24 0.61 0.78
CA GLU A 507 27.67 0.72 1.11
C GLU A 507 28.22 2.10 0.74
N GLN A 508 27.97 2.56 -0.50
CA GLN A 508 28.36 3.90 -0.92
C GLN A 508 27.73 4.99 -0.05
N ALA A 509 26.47 4.82 0.39
CA ALA A 509 25.83 5.79 1.26
C ALA A 509 26.34 5.77 2.70
N LEU A 510 26.89 4.66 3.20
CA LEU A 510 27.59 4.61 4.48
C LEU A 510 28.93 5.37 4.39
N ASN A 511 29.74 5.07 3.37
CA ASN A 511 31.01 5.78 3.12
C ASN A 511 30.78 7.30 2.98
N ASN A 512 29.77 7.71 2.21
CA ASN A 512 29.36 9.13 2.09
C ASN A 512 28.93 9.77 3.42
N ILE A 513 28.42 8.99 4.38
CA ILE A 513 28.03 9.48 5.72
C ILE A 513 29.27 9.69 6.58
N ASP A 514 30.22 8.76 6.54
CA ASP A 514 31.43 8.83 7.36
C ASP A 514 32.37 9.97 6.89
N GLU A 515 32.59 10.11 5.56
CA GLU A 515 33.27 11.28 4.96
C GLU A 515 32.60 12.61 5.38
N GLN A 516 31.26 12.64 5.44
CA GLN A 516 30.52 13.82 5.89
C GLN A 516 30.72 14.08 7.39
N LEU A 517 30.71 13.04 8.24
CA LEU A 517 30.93 13.17 9.68
C LEU A 517 32.32 13.73 9.99
N GLU A 518 33.37 13.28 9.30
CA GLU A 518 34.71 13.88 9.37
C GLU A 518 34.71 15.36 8.97
N SER A 519 34.13 15.68 7.80
CA SER A 519 34.07 17.07 7.30
C SER A 519 33.28 18.04 8.20
N ILE A 520 32.38 17.49 9.03
CA ILE A 520 31.57 18.21 10.00
C ILE A 520 32.32 18.36 11.33
N SER A 521 33.00 17.32 11.82
CA SER A 521 33.73 17.34 13.10
C SER A 521 34.85 18.39 13.12
N ALA A 522 35.46 18.66 11.96
CA ALA A 522 36.45 19.72 11.76
C ALA A 522 35.89 21.15 11.93
N ARG A 523 34.56 21.36 11.86
CA ARG A 523 33.94 22.70 11.89
C ARG A 523 33.47 23.07 13.31
N LYS A 524 34.39 23.60 14.12
CA LYS A 524 34.00 24.34 15.33
C LYS A 524 33.14 25.55 14.95
N MET A 525 31.86 25.52 15.31
CA MET A 525 30.96 26.68 15.28
C MET A 525 30.96 27.39 16.64
N GLU A 526 31.04 28.71 16.64
CA GLU A 526 30.93 29.53 17.84
C GLU A 526 29.46 29.61 18.30
N ASN A 527 29.23 29.68 19.62
CA ASN A 527 27.90 29.53 20.22
C ASN A 527 26.98 30.76 19.96
N PRO A 528 25.91 30.65 19.17
CA PRO A 528 24.93 31.72 19.03
C PRO A 528 23.95 31.74 20.22
N SER A 529 23.24 32.86 20.43
CA SER A 529 22.40 33.03 21.63
C SER A 529 21.17 32.12 21.64
N TYR A 530 21.06 31.27 22.67
CA TYR A 530 20.15 30.12 22.74
C TYR A 530 18.64 30.42 22.88
N MET A 531 18.20 31.68 22.87
CA MET A 531 16.86 32.04 23.37
C MET A 531 15.73 32.05 22.33
N ASP A 532 16.04 32.11 21.02
CA ASP A 532 15.03 32.08 19.94
C ASP A 532 15.35 31.07 18.82
N THR A 533 16.49 30.37 18.91
CA THR A 533 16.92 29.38 17.92
C THR A 533 16.04 28.13 17.94
N ARG A 534 15.64 27.64 16.75
CA ARG A 534 14.87 26.40 16.59
C ARG A 534 15.60 25.46 15.65
N ARG A 535 16.21 24.44 16.23
CA ARG A 535 16.91 23.36 15.51
C ARG A 535 15.95 22.35 14.89
N VAL A 536 16.52 21.39 14.16
CA VAL A 536 15.80 20.28 13.54
C VAL A 536 15.23 19.35 14.60
N GLY A 537 14.21 18.56 14.27
CA GLY A 537 13.68 17.52 15.15
C GLY A 537 13.84 16.13 14.54
N LEU A 538 13.73 15.10 15.38
CA LEU A 538 13.82 13.70 14.96
C LEU A 538 12.48 13.16 14.47
N VAL A 539 12.52 12.20 13.55
CA VAL A 539 11.41 11.28 13.29
C VAL A 539 11.66 10.02 14.11
N ALA A 540 10.61 9.45 14.69
CA ALA A 540 10.71 8.22 15.48
C ALA A 540 9.50 7.32 15.26
N THR A 541 9.66 6.01 15.48
CA THR A 541 8.56 5.03 15.45
C THR A 541 8.19 4.62 16.88
N LYS A 542 6.89 4.46 17.15
CA LYS A 542 6.41 4.13 18.50
C LYS A 542 6.44 2.62 18.75
N ILE A 543 7.34 2.14 19.61
CA ILE A 543 7.42 0.71 19.98
C ILE A 543 6.25 0.34 20.91
N GLY A 544 5.99 1.15 21.94
CA GLY A 544 5.01 0.79 22.97
C GLY A 544 5.10 1.67 24.22
N MET A 545 4.62 1.13 25.35
CA MET A 545 4.65 1.80 26.65
C MET A 545 4.98 0.80 27.75
N LEU A 546 6.04 1.06 28.52
CA LEU A 546 6.49 0.22 29.63
C LEU A 546 6.48 1.00 30.96
N PRO A 547 6.25 0.34 32.10
CA PRO A 547 6.55 0.92 33.40
C PRO A 547 8.07 1.06 33.59
N GLN A 548 8.48 2.13 34.25
CA GLN A 548 9.79 2.30 34.87
C GLN A 548 9.56 2.75 36.33
N TRP A 549 10.56 2.63 37.20
CA TRP A 549 10.44 2.91 38.63
C TRP A 549 11.45 3.98 39.04
N THR A 550 11.06 4.88 39.94
CA THR A 550 12.00 5.80 40.60
C THR A 550 12.73 5.09 41.75
N ASN A 551 13.84 5.67 42.22
CA ASN A 551 14.53 5.23 43.44
C ASN A 551 13.62 5.28 44.69
N THR A 552 12.51 6.02 44.61
CA THR A 552 11.45 6.11 45.63
C THR A 552 10.29 5.11 45.41
N GLY A 553 10.48 4.08 44.57
CA GLY A 553 9.49 3.03 44.30
C GLY A 553 8.26 3.46 43.49
N LYS A 554 8.20 4.71 43.01
CA LYS A 554 7.02 5.23 42.28
C LYS A 554 7.06 4.76 40.83
N ARG A 555 6.02 4.03 40.40
CA ARG A 555 5.85 3.58 39.02
C ARG A 555 5.51 4.76 38.10
N ILE A 556 6.34 5.00 37.09
CA ILE A 556 6.12 5.94 35.99
C ILE A 556 5.86 5.15 34.71
N LEU A 557 4.82 5.51 33.95
CA LEU A 557 4.62 4.96 32.61
C LEU A 557 5.45 5.76 31.59
N CYS A 558 6.26 5.06 30.80
CA CYS A 558 7.12 5.64 29.78
C CYS A 558 6.77 5.07 28.40
N THR A 559 6.59 5.92 27.40
CA THR A 559 6.48 5.48 26.00
C THR A 559 7.87 5.32 25.39
N LEU A 560 8.08 4.24 24.63
CA LEU A 560 9.34 3.93 23.96
C LEU A 560 9.23 4.32 22.49
N LEU A 561 10.14 5.18 22.02
CA LEU A 561 10.25 5.56 20.62
C LEU A 561 11.64 5.20 20.07
N HIS A 562 11.67 4.56 18.91
CA HIS A 562 12.89 4.16 18.18
C HIS A 562 13.20 5.18 17.08
N VAL A 563 14.46 5.59 16.98
CA VAL A 563 14.96 6.57 16.02
C VAL A 563 15.67 5.85 14.86
N ASN A 564 14.87 5.24 13.97
CA ASN A 564 15.36 4.43 12.85
C ASN A 564 16.14 5.28 11.81
N GLN A 565 17.47 5.29 11.86
CA GLN A 565 18.37 5.80 10.79
C GLN A 565 17.91 7.14 10.18
N ASN A 566 17.82 8.18 10.99
CA ASN A 566 17.40 9.51 10.52
C ASN A 566 18.52 10.18 9.72
N ASN A 567 18.21 10.67 8.52
CA ASN A 567 19.13 11.47 7.69
C ASN A 567 18.47 12.74 7.15
N VAL A 568 19.26 13.79 6.91
CA VAL A 568 18.78 15.05 6.31
C VAL A 568 18.65 14.92 4.79
N VAL A 569 17.43 14.66 4.33
CA VAL A 569 17.12 14.40 2.91
C VAL A 569 17.00 15.69 2.08
N LYS A 570 16.41 16.76 2.64
CA LYS A 570 16.17 17.99 1.87
C LYS A 570 16.01 19.26 2.71
N VAL A 571 16.95 20.18 2.56
CA VAL A 571 16.86 21.58 2.97
C VAL A 571 16.20 22.42 1.86
N LYS A 572 15.44 23.47 2.23
CA LYS A 572 14.95 24.52 1.31
C LYS A 572 15.06 25.90 1.95
N SER A 573 15.42 26.88 1.13
CA SER A 573 15.37 28.30 1.50
C SER A 573 13.96 28.71 1.94
N PRO A 574 13.82 29.77 2.77
CA PRO A 574 12.51 30.32 3.11
C PRO A 574 11.76 30.79 1.86
N GLU A 575 12.44 31.45 0.92
CA GLU A 575 11.85 32.03 -0.29
C GLU A 575 11.22 30.97 -1.20
N ASP A 576 11.93 29.89 -1.52
CA ASP A 576 11.41 28.77 -2.33
C ASP A 576 10.25 28.08 -1.62
N TRP A 577 10.34 27.93 -0.30
CA TRP A 577 9.30 27.32 0.51
C TRP A 577 8.00 28.15 0.53
N TYR A 578 8.10 29.48 0.56
CA TYR A 578 6.96 30.40 0.52
C TYR A 578 6.36 30.55 -0.88
N ARG A 579 7.19 30.61 -1.94
CA ARG A 579 6.72 30.54 -3.34
C ARG A 579 5.90 29.27 -3.57
N THR A 580 6.47 28.11 -3.21
CA THR A 580 5.93 26.79 -3.55
C THR A 580 4.69 26.39 -2.73
N SER A 581 4.56 26.80 -1.46
CA SER A 581 3.57 26.21 -0.55
C SER A 581 2.47 27.17 -0.05
N ILE A 582 1.21 26.77 -0.24
CA ILE A 582 0.03 27.44 0.36
C ILE A 582 0.13 27.47 1.90
N ILE A 583 0.75 26.45 2.49
CA ILE A 583 0.97 26.36 3.94
C ILE A 583 2.02 27.38 4.40
N GLY A 584 3.10 27.59 3.62
CA GLY A 584 4.09 28.62 3.86
C GLY A 584 3.47 30.02 3.82
N ARG A 585 2.80 30.38 2.72
CA ARG A 585 2.12 31.68 2.56
C ARG A 585 1.18 32.02 3.74
N ARG A 586 0.40 31.04 4.21
CA ARG A 586 -0.54 31.22 5.35
C ARG A 586 0.11 31.25 6.73
N LYS A 587 1.35 30.77 6.90
CA LYS A 587 2.04 30.72 8.20
C LYS A 587 3.10 31.81 8.39
N ALA A 588 3.75 32.27 7.31
CA ALA A 588 4.87 33.20 7.37
C ALA A 588 4.47 34.57 7.96
N PHE A 589 3.57 35.28 7.28
CA PHE A 589 3.22 36.68 7.52
C PHE A 589 2.57 37.01 8.87
N GLY A 590 2.28 36.02 9.73
CA GLY A 590 1.44 36.23 10.91
C GLY A 590 2.09 36.01 12.28
N ARG A 591 3.17 35.22 12.41
CA ARG A 591 3.64 34.74 13.74
C ARG A 591 5.12 34.39 13.94
N ALA A 592 5.93 34.16 12.90
CA ALA A 592 7.22 33.47 13.10
C ALA A 592 8.37 33.85 12.14
N GLY A 593 8.20 34.87 11.30
CA GLY A 593 9.26 35.35 10.39
C GLY A 593 9.65 34.37 9.27
N PRO A 594 10.75 34.67 8.54
CA PRO A 594 11.33 33.77 7.55
C PRO A 594 12.06 32.60 8.23
N MET A 595 11.69 31.37 7.89
CA MET A 595 12.24 30.15 8.49
C MET A 595 12.49 29.09 7.42
N TRP A 596 13.57 28.32 7.57
CA TRP A 596 13.98 27.26 6.65
C TRP A 596 13.09 26.03 6.80
N GLN A 597 12.93 25.26 5.71
CA GLN A 597 12.32 23.92 5.77
C GLN A 597 13.41 22.86 5.65
N VAL A 598 13.61 22.07 6.71
CA VAL A 598 14.48 20.88 6.70
C VAL A 598 13.61 19.64 6.69
N THR A 599 13.91 18.69 5.81
CA THR A 599 13.18 17.42 5.68
C THR A 599 14.10 16.27 6.05
N VAL A 600 13.69 15.52 7.07
CA VAL A 600 14.37 14.33 7.60
C VAL A 600 13.66 13.10 7.06
N GLY A 601 14.43 12.08 6.67
CA GLY A 601 13.93 10.74 6.35
C GLY A 601 14.41 9.70 7.34
N ALA A 602 13.58 8.69 7.59
CA ALA A 602 13.71 7.71 8.64
C ALA A 602 13.28 6.32 8.15
N SER A 603 13.96 5.28 8.65
CA SER A 603 13.91 3.89 8.18
C SER A 603 14.32 3.77 6.71
N ASP A 604 15.36 2.99 6.43
CA ASP A 604 15.64 2.59 5.05
C ASP A 604 14.44 1.84 4.45
N GLY A 605 14.24 1.99 3.15
CA GLY A 605 13.08 1.46 2.43
C GLY A 605 13.42 1.08 1.00
N GLU A 606 12.95 -0.11 0.61
CA GLU A 606 13.09 -0.75 -0.70
C GLU A 606 12.81 0.22 -1.88
N PRO A 607 13.81 0.61 -2.69
CA PRO A 607 13.61 1.67 -3.67
C PRO A 607 12.53 1.36 -4.71
N TRP A 608 12.35 0.10 -5.11
CA TRP A 608 11.35 -0.31 -6.11
C TRP A 608 9.92 0.04 -5.70
N ARG A 609 9.61 0.00 -4.41
CA ARG A 609 8.30 0.29 -3.80
C ARG A 609 7.85 1.75 -3.94
N PHE A 610 8.74 2.65 -4.34
CA PHE A 610 8.49 4.08 -4.46
C PHE A 610 8.62 4.59 -5.90
N HIS A 611 7.72 5.49 -6.32
CA HIS A 611 7.74 6.11 -7.66
C HIS A 611 9.04 6.88 -7.94
N ARG A 612 9.51 6.88 -9.20
CA ARG A 612 10.78 7.49 -9.66
C ARG A 612 11.04 8.92 -9.16
N ALA A 613 10.02 9.77 -9.05
CA ALA A 613 10.17 11.14 -8.56
C ALA A 613 10.46 11.24 -7.05
N TYR A 614 10.14 10.21 -6.26
CA TYR A 614 10.53 10.10 -4.86
C TYR A 614 12.02 9.73 -4.76
N ARG A 615 12.45 8.67 -5.46
CA ARG A 615 13.86 8.21 -5.50
C ARG A 615 14.83 9.34 -5.89
N LYS A 616 14.49 10.14 -6.92
CA LYS A 616 15.26 11.32 -7.36
C LYS A 616 15.55 12.35 -6.25
N MET A 617 14.80 12.37 -5.15
CA MET A 617 15.08 13.26 -4.01
C MET A 617 16.25 12.76 -3.16
N PHE A 618 16.35 11.43 -2.94
CA PHE A 618 17.40 10.79 -2.14
C PHE A 618 18.71 10.68 -2.92
N ALA A 619 18.62 10.35 -4.22
CA ALA A 619 19.77 10.37 -5.13
C ALA A 619 20.45 11.76 -5.20
N LYS A 620 19.71 12.87 -5.10
CA LYS A 620 20.31 14.22 -5.00
C LYS A 620 21.01 14.47 -3.64
N ALA A 621 20.72 13.69 -2.61
CA ALA A 621 21.31 13.81 -1.28
C ALA A 621 22.41 12.76 -0.99
N GLY A 622 22.71 11.85 -1.93
CA GLY A 622 23.67 10.76 -1.70
C GLY A 622 23.17 9.68 -0.71
N LEU A 623 21.86 9.56 -0.53
CA LEU A 623 21.24 8.72 0.50
C LEU A 623 20.41 7.55 -0.09
N PRO A 624 20.23 6.44 0.65
CA PRO A 624 19.25 5.43 0.31
C PRO A 624 17.83 6.01 0.43
N VAL A 625 16.88 5.37 -0.24
CA VAL A 625 15.46 5.74 -0.12
C VAL A 625 14.97 5.41 1.30
N LYS A 626 14.30 6.37 1.95
CA LYS A 626 13.72 6.19 3.28
C LYS A 626 12.20 6.02 3.19
N GLU A 627 11.60 5.14 3.99
CA GLU A 627 10.14 4.93 4.00
C GLU A 627 9.37 6.17 4.48
N LYS A 628 9.89 6.81 5.54
CA LYS A 628 9.12 7.77 6.35
C LYS A 628 9.86 9.11 6.34
N ILE A 629 9.25 10.14 5.76
CA ILE A 629 9.81 11.51 5.76
C ILE A 629 8.92 12.50 6.51
N ALA A 630 9.54 13.52 7.09
CA ALA A 630 8.83 14.63 7.72
C ALA A 630 9.62 15.94 7.61
N SER A 631 8.92 17.07 7.61
CA SER A 631 9.54 18.40 7.58
C SER A 631 9.43 19.14 8.91
N PHE A 632 10.55 19.74 9.29
CA PHE A 632 10.72 20.64 10.42
C PHE A 632 10.89 22.07 9.89
N ILE A 633 10.63 23.04 10.76
CA ILE A 633 10.77 24.47 10.45
C ILE A 633 11.82 25.00 11.42
N VAL A 634 12.87 25.61 10.85
CA VAL A 634 14.20 25.74 11.48
C VAL A 634 14.70 27.17 11.34
N THR A 635 15.41 27.70 12.34
CA THR A 635 16.09 29.01 12.23
C THR A 635 17.35 28.89 11.36
N PRO A 636 17.78 29.96 10.66
CA PRO A 636 18.95 29.90 9.76
C PRO A 636 20.22 29.36 10.44
N ASP A 637 20.39 29.69 11.72
CA ASP A 637 21.56 29.37 12.57
C ASP A 637 21.63 27.88 12.97
N ALA A 638 20.58 27.10 12.69
CA ALA A 638 20.44 25.71 13.11
C ALA A 638 20.15 24.74 11.94
N VAL A 639 20.52 25.12 10.72
CA VAL A 639 20.36 24.31 9.51
C VAL A 639 21.53 23.31 9.36
N PRO A 640 21.29 21.98 9.41
CA PRO A 640 22.32 20.98 9.16
C PRO A 640 22.58 20.81 7.65
N GLN A 641 23.68 20.12 7.34
CA GLN A 641 24.04 19.76 5.97
C GLN A 641 23.08 18.70 5.38
N LEU A 642 23.07 18.57 4.06
CA LEU A 642 22.39 17.46 3.37
C LEU A 642 23.16 16.15 3.64
N GLY A 643 22.47 15.01 3.67
CA GLY A 643 23.07 13.70 3.98
C GLY A 643 23.12 13.39 5.48
N MET A 644 23.63 14.34 6.27
CA MET A 644 23.91 14.26 7.71
C MET A 644 22.96 13.34 8.52
N PRO A 645 23.48 12.34 9.26
CA PRO A 645 22.70 11.48 10.16
C PRO A 645 22.28 12.21 11.44
N LEU A 646 21.20 11.78 12.09
CA LEU A 646 20.63 12.42 13.30
C LEU A 646 20.30 11.40 14.41
N ASP A 647 21.22 11.23 15.35
CA ASP A 647 21.11 10.30 16.49
C ASP A 647 20.09 10.70 17.58
N VAL A 648 19.76 9.72 18.43
CA VAL A 648 19.12 9.93 19.75
C VAL A 648 19.82 11.00 20.59
N ARG A 649 21.16 11.06 20.54
CA ARG A 649 22.00 12.05 21.27
C ARG A 649 21.71 13.51 20.88
N HIS A 650 20.89 13.76 19.86
CA HIS A 650 20.31 15.07 19.57
C HIS A 650 19.47 15.62 20.77
N PHE A 651 18.82 14.74 21.55
CA PHE A 651 18.17 15.12 22.81
C PHE A 651 19.04 14.67 24.00
N THR A 652 18.86 15.31 25.16
CA THR A 652 19.55 14.94 26.42
C THR A 652 18.57 14.38 27.45
N VAL A 653 19.03 13.48 28.31
CA VAL A 653 18.20 12.94 29.38
C VAL A 653 17.79 14.04 30.38
N GLY A 654 16.51 14.06 30.74
CA GLY A 654 15.90 15.11 31.56
C GLY A 654 15.31 16.28 30.76
N GLN A 655 15.62 16.42 29.47
CA GLN A 655 15.05 17.44 28.59
C GLN A 655 13.52 17.30 28.44
N TYR A 656 12.84 18.44 28.24
CA TYR A 656 11.44 18.47 27.83
C TYR A 656 11.31 18.59 26.32
N ILE A 657 10.45 17.75 25.75
CA ILE A 657 10.22 17.63 24.30
C ILE A 657 8.74 17.68 23.95
N THR A 658 8.48 17.84 22.65
CA THR A 658 7.17 17.88 22.01
C THR A 658 7.04 16.72 21.03
N ALA A 659 5.97 15.93 21.17
CA ALA A 659 5.63 14.83 20.26
C ALA A 659 4.39 15.17 19.43
N SER A 660 4.53 15.23 18.11
CA SER A 660 3.43 15.39 17.14
C SER A 660 3.21 14.10 16.36
N GLY A 661 1.97 13.62 16.28
CA GLY A 661 1.61 12.40 15.53
C GLY A 661 0.13 12.42 15.15
N LYS A 662 -0.32 11.44 14.37
CA LYS A 662 -1.77 11.14 14.33
C LYS A 662 -2.21 10.61 15.70
N THR A 663 -3.50 10.49 15.92
CA THR A 663 -4.06 9.80 17.09
C THR A 663 -4.51 8.41 16.68
N ILE A 664 -4.37 7.44 17.59
CA ILE A 664 -4.95 6.08 17.47
C ILE A 664 -6.37 6.21 16.91
N ASP A 665 -6.72 5.39 15.92
CA ASP A 665 -8.09 5.37 15.40
C ASP A 665 -9.01 4.56 16.31
N TRP A 666 -10.15 5.12 16.68
CA TRP A 666 -11.19 4.46 17.48
C TRP A 666 -12.42 4.12 16.65
N GLY A 667 -12.40 4.36 15.33
CA GLY A 667 -13.52 4.14 14.43
C GLY A 667 -14.74 4.97 14.83
N PHE A 668 -15.93 4.50 14.46
CA PHE A 668 -17.20 5.18 14.79
C PHE A 668 -17.52 5.10 16.29
N GLN A 669 -17.49 6.23 16.98
CA GLN A 669 -17.71 6.32 18.42
C GLN A 669 -19.02 7.04 18.79
N GLY A 670 -19.67 6.50 19.83
CA GLY A 670 -20.87 7.08 20.43
C GLY A 670 -20.57 8.41 21.13
N ALA A 671 -21.59 9.27 21.26
CA ALA A 671 -21.41 10.63 21.78
C ALA A 671 -20.84 10.69 23.21
N MET A 672 -21.11 9.69 24.05
CA MET A 672 -20.47 9.56 25.38
C MET A 672 -18.95 9.44 25.26
N HIS A 673 -18.46 8.50 24.45
CA HIS A 673 -17.02 8.24 24.30
C HIS A 673 -16.32 9.37 23.54
N ARG A 674 -16.95 9.88 22.48
CA ARG A 674 -16.38 10.92 21.61
C ARG A 674 -16.33 12.32 22.24
N TRP A 675 -17.25 12.64 23.16
CA TRP A 675 -17.40 14.01 23.69
C TRP A 675 -17.51 14.11 25.22
N GLY A 676 -17.34 13.01 25.95
CA GLY A 676 -17.48 12.97 27.42
C GLY A 676 -18.92 13.17 27.91
N PHE A 677 -19.93 12.85 27.10
CA PHE A 677 -21.33 13.02 27.53
C PHE A 677 -21.70 12.03 28.65
N ARG A 678 -22.45 12.52 29.65
CA ARG A 678 -22.82 11.78 30.88
C ARG A 678 -23.72 10.55 30.67
N GLY A 679 -24.45 10.49 29.54
CA GLY A 679 -25.40 9.41 29.24
C GLY A 679 -26.74 9.55 29.98
N GLN A 680 -27.62 8.56 29.79
CA GLN A 680 -28.85 8.40 30.57
C GLN A 680 -28.60 7.52 31.82
N PRO A 681 -29.47 7.55 32.85
CA PRO A 681 -29.29 6.73 34.06
C PRO A 681 -29.15 5.24 33.76
N GLN A 682 -28.20 4.56 34.41
CA GLN A 682 -27.98 3.13 34.21
C GLN A 682 -29.09 2.25 34.81
N ARG A 683 -29.67 2.69 35.93
CA ARG A 683 -30.79 2.00 36.60
C ARG A 683 -32.11 2.36 35.90
N ARG A 684 -33.03 1.38 35.81
CA ARG A 684 -34.36 1.50 35.15
C ARG A 684 -34.33 1.78 33.63
N THR A 685 -33.20 1.58 32.92
CA THR A 685 -33.09 1.91 31.48
C THR A 685 -32.40 0.79 30.69
N THR A 686 -33.19 0.00 29.95
CA THR A 686 -32.71 -1.17 29.19
C THR A 686 -32.07 -0.77 27.86
N LYS A 687 -30.78 -1.12 27.67
CA LYS A 687 -29.99 -0.94 26.42
C LYS A 687 -29.84 0.50 25.87
N SER A 688 -30.59 1.49 26.33
CA SER A 688 -30.58 2.88 25.83
C SER A 688 -29.67 3.84 26.60
N HIS A 689 -29.07 3.44 27.73
CA HIS A 689 -28.25 4.30 28.60
C HIS A 689 -27.10 5.06 27.88
N ARG A 690 -26.58 4.53 26.76
CA ARG A 690 -25.53 5.16 25.92
C ARG A 690 -26.02 6.06 24.78
N ARG A 691 -27.34 6.26 24.62
CA ARG A 691 -27.92 7.11 23.57
C ARG A 691 -27.66 8.60 23.86
N ILE A 692 -27.58 9.42 22.82
CA ILE A 692 -27.34 10.88 22.92
C ILE A 692 -28.55 11.66 23.47
N GLY A 693 -29.74 11.04 23.53
CA GLY A 693 -31.00 11.72 23.83
C GLY A 693 -31.58 12.43 22.60
N SER A 694 -32.56 13.32 22.82
CA SER A 694 -33.10 14.16 21.74
C SER A 694 -32.11 15.27 21.35
N ILE A 695 -31.99 15.52 20.04
CA ILE A 695 -31.11 16.57 19.50
C ILE A 695 -31.70 17.97 19.77
N GLY A 696 -33.03 18.07 19.91
CA GLY A 696 -33.75 19.29 20.27
C GLY A 696 -33.76 20.38 19.19
N SER A 697 -34.02 20.03 17.92
CA SER A 697 -34.32 21.04 16.89
C SER A 697 -35.80 21.43 16.96
N VAL A 698 -36.10 22.69 16.67
CA VAL A 698 -37.45 23.27 16.61
C VAL A 698 -37.49 24.18 15.37
N GLY A 699 -38.55 24.06 14.55
CA GLY A 699 -38.51 24.54 13.17
C GLY A 699 -37.86 23.50 12.27
N ASP A 700 -36.89 23.89 11.44
CA ASP A 700 -36.16 22.99 10.54
C ASP A 700 -35.69 21.70 11.24
N ALA A 701 -36.18 20.55 10.78
CA ALA A 701 -35.86 19.22 11.31
C ALA A 701 -34.48 18.71 10.84
N ARG A 702 -33.43 19.54 10.98
CA ARG A 702 -32.05 19.23 10.57
C ARG A 702 -31.05 19.29 11.72
N VAL A 703 -29.95 18.55 11.58
CA VAL A 703 -28.81 18.63 12.52
C VAL A 703 -27.96 19.84 12.15
N TRP A 704 -27.93 20.83 13.04
CA TRP A 704 -27.12 22.04 12.86
C TRP A 704 -25.62 21.73 12.81
N PRO A 705 -24.85 22.29 11.86
CA PRO A 705 -23.41 22.12 11.79
C PRO A 705 -22.71 22.47 13.11
N SER A 706 -21.64 21.75 13.44
CA SER A 706 -20.91 21.81 14.72
C SER A 706 -21.64 21.30 15.96
N LYS A 707 -22.89 20.82 15.88
CA LYS A 707 -23.52 20.06 16.97
C LYS A 707 -22.67 18.80 17.28
N ARG A 708 -22.32 18.59 18.55
CA ARG A 708 -21.57 17.41 19.00
C ARG A 708 -22.45 16.16 18.85
N MET A 709 -22.09 15.29 17.90
CA MET A 709 -22.82 14.09 17.49
C MET A 709 -21.94 12.84 17.54
N PRO A 710 -22.49 11.61 17.59
CA PRO A 710 -21.70 10.39 17.35
C PRO A 710 -20.98 10.45 15.99
N GLY A 711 -19.95 9.63 15.82
CA GLY A 711 -19.14 9.60 14.60
C GLY A 711 -17.73 9.11 14.85
N HIS A 712 -16.94 9.01 13.79
CA HIS A 712 -15.53 8.61 13.83
C HIS A 712 -14.74 9.38 14.91
N MET A 713 -13.78 8.76 15.59
CA MET A 713 -12.91 9.37 16.60
C MET A 713 -11.49 8.86 16.39
N GLY A 714 -10.47 9.69 16.61
CA GLY A 714 -9.08 9.33 16.28
C GLY A 714 -8.71 9.61 14.82
N TYR A 715 -7.53 9.16 14.42
CA TYR A 715 -6.88 9.43 13.13
C TYR A 715 -6.71 10.94 12.79
N GLU A 716 -6.71 11.80 13.83
CA GLU A 716 -6.48 13.24 13.71
C GLU A 716 -5.10 13.63 14.25
N TRP A 717 -4.41 14.57 13.60
CA TRP A 717 -3.09 15.06 14.02
C TRP A 717 -3.18 15.83 15.35
N SER A 718 -2.50 15.30 16.37
CA SER A 718 -2.37 15.90 17.71
C SER A 718 -0.91 16.27 18.01
N THR A 719 -0.69 17.00 19.10
CA THR A 719 0.65 17.39 19.55
C THR A 719 0.65 17.55 21.07
N THR A 720 1.49 16.77 21.74
CA THR A 720 1.67 16.79 23.20
C THR A 720 3.03 17.43 23.50
N SER A 721 3.04 18.52 24.26
CA SER A 721 4.25 19.29 24.62
C SER A 721 4.53 19.16 26.11
N GLY A 722 5.82 19.21 26.50
CA GLY A 722 6.23 19.14 27.91
C GLY A 722 6.39 17.72 28.43
N LEU A 723 6.70 16.76 27.55
CA LEU A 723 7.04 15.38 27.92
C LEU A 723 8.53 15.33 28.32
N LYS A 724 8.87 14.73 29.47
CA LYS A 724 10.27 14.63 29.97
C LYS A 724 10.94 13.36 29.43
N VAL A 725 12.16 13.47 28.89
CA VAL A 725 13.02 12.32 28.59
C VAL A 725 13.56 11.71 29.89
N ILE A 726 13.43 10.40 30.07
CA ILE A 726 13.76 9.69 31.33
C ILE A 726 14.98 8.78 31.18
N ARG A 727 15.15 8.15 30.02
CA ARG A 727 16.22 7.19 29.73
C ARG A 727 16.46 7.18 28.22
N MET A 728 17.70 6.99 27.82
CA MET A 728 18.10 6.79 26.42
C MET A 728 18.99 5.56 26.34
N ASN A 729 18.78 4.73 25.33
CA ASN A 729 19.71 3.68 24.93
C ASN A 729 20.27 4.12 23.57
N ILE A 730 21.59 4.27 23.49
CA ILE A 730 22.29 4.85 22.34
C ILE A 730 22.41 3.79 21.24
N ASP A 731 22.96 2.62 21.59
CA ASP A 731 23.24 1.51 20.67
C ASP A 731 21.99 1.02 19.90
N LYS A 732 20.83 1.00 20.57
CA LYS A 732 19.53 0.63 19.98
C LYS A 732 18.71 1.85 19.53
N GLN A 733 19.24 3.07 19.66
CA GLN A 733 18.60 4.33 19.28
C GLN A 733 17.16 4.47 19.83
N VAL A 734 16.94 4.14 21.11
CA VAL A 734 15.62 4.21 21.78
C VAL A 734 15.56 5.30 22.86
N ILE A 735 14.51 6.12 22.78
CA ILE A 735 14.18 7.17 23.76
C ILE A 735 12.98 6.75 24.61
N TYR A 736 13.10 6.85 25.94
CA TYR A 736 12.03 6.62 26.91
C TYR A 736 11.45 7.96 27.38
N ILE A 737 10.18 8.19 27.06
CA ILE A 737 9.49 9.46 27.26
C ILE A 737 8.40 9.32 28.34
N LYS A 738 8.37 10.22 29.31
CA LYS A 738 7.37 10.23 30.39
C LYS A 738 5.95 10.45 29.84
N GLY A 739 5.05 9.49 30.08
CA GLY A 739 3.63 9.61 29.75
C GLY A 739 3.28 9.18 28.31
N ASN A 740 2.17 9.73 27.80
CA ASN A 740 1.50 9.27 26.59
C ASN A 740 1.84 10.09 25.33
N VAL A 741 2.47 9.42 24.37
CA VAL A 741 2.74 9.93 23.02
C VAL A 741 1.59 9.57 22.06
N PRO A 742 1.11 10.50 21.21
CA PRO A 742 0.10 10.23 20.18
C PRO A 742 0.58 9.22 19.13
N GLY A 743 -0.38 8.54 18.49
CA GLY A 743 -0.15 7.51 17.47
C GLY A 743 -0.37 6.10 18.03
N ASP A 744 -0.56 5.12 17.17
CA ASP A 744 -0.57 3.71 17.56
C ASP A 744 0.86 3.11 17.56
N ILE A 745 1.00 1.85 17.95
CA ILE A 745 2.26 1.10 17.83
C ILE A 745 2.66 1.01 16.35
N GLY A 746 3.96 1.18 16.06
CA GLY A 746 4.52 1.26 14.72
C GLY A 746 4.33 2.60 14.00
N GLU A 747 3.43 3.48 14.46
CA GLU A 747 3.18 4.76 13.79
C GLU A 747 4.30 5.78 14.03
N THR A 748 4.51 6.66 13.04
CA THR A 748 5.52 7.74 13.06
C THR A 748 5.12 8.90 13.96
N VAL A 749 6.03 9.29 14.83
CA VAL A 749 5.97 10.45 15.72
C VAL A 749 7.08 11.42 15.33
N LEU A 750 6.76 12.71 15.32
CA LEU A 750 7.71 13.80 15.11
C LEU A 750 8.11 14.36 16.48
N LEU A 751 9.39 14.24 16.83
CA LEU A 751 9.96 14.79 18.06
C LEU A 751 10.60 16.15 17.79
N LYS A 752 10.40 17.09 18.70
CA LYS A 752 10.94 18.45 18.66
C LYS A 752 11.24 18.91 20.08
N ASP A 753 11.98 19.99 20.25
CA ASP A 753 12.12 20.66 21.54
C ASP A 753 10.75 21.15 22.08
N CYS A 754 10.70 21.52 23.37
CA CYS A 754 9.46 21.91 24.02
C CYS A 754 8.82 23.17 23.39
N LEU A 755 7.50 23.19 23.20
CA LEU A 755 6.77 24.40 22.78
C LEU A 755 6.36 25.30 23.97
N GLN A 756 6.73 24.95 25.21
CA GLN A 756 6.46 25.74 26.42
C GLN A 756 7.73 26.47 26.84
N ALA A 757 7.72 27.81 26.82
CA ALA A 757 8.89 28.65 27.10
C ALA A 757 9.54 28.36 28.46
N GLU A 758 8.74 28.18 29.52
CA GLU A 758 9.19 27.80 30.88
C GLU A 758 10.03 26.50 30.91
N LYS A 759 9.85 25.63 29.92
CA LYS A 759 10.47 24.30 29.84
C LYS A 759 11.30 24.16 28.56
N TYR A 760 11.71 25.27 27.96
CA TYR A 760 12.66 25.24 26.86
C TYR A 760 14.05 24.84 27.41
N PRO A 761 14.79 23.96 26.72
CA PRO A 761 16.17 23.65 27.09
C PRO A 761 17.04 24.91 27.01
N LYS A 762 17.82 25.20 28.06
CA LYS A 762 18.73 26.36 28.11
C LYS A 762 20.08 26.12 27.44
N ALA A 763 20.45 24.86 27.25
CA ALA A 763 21.63 24.43 26.51
C ALA A 763 21.18 23.46 25.42
N LEU A 764 21.68 23.63 24.20
CA LEU A 764 21.28 22.89 23.01
C LEU A 764 22.49 22.53 22.15
N SER A 765 22.53 21.31 21.63
CA SER A 765 23.39 20.97 20.50
C SER A 765 22.77 21.54 19.22
N ILE A 766 23.51 22.44 18.56
CA ILE A 766 23.11 23.19 17.36
C ILE A 766 24.22 22.98 16.30
N PRO A 767 23.89 22.65 15.03
CA PRO A 767 22.54 22.36 14.53
C PRO A 767 21.97 21.05 15.09
N THR A 768 22.83 20.08 15.45
CA THR A 768 22.50 18.81 16.13
C THR A 768 23.69 18.35 16.99
N TRP A 769 23.63 17.16 17.60
CA TRP A 769 24.80 16.53 18.22
C TRP A 769 25.69 15.89 17.15
N THR A 770 27.01 15.98 17.33
CA THR A 770 28.03 15.35 16.46
C THR A 770 29.01 14.55 17.31
N PRO A 771 29.53 13.41 16.81
CA PRO A 771 30.66 12.75 17.45
C PRO A 771 31.88 13.66 17.38
N SER A 772 32.58 13.79 18.51
CA SER A 772 33.98 14.24 18.51
C SER A 772 34.89 13.01 18.41
N LEU A 773 36.12 13.16 17.88
CA LEU A 773 37.06 12.02 17.78
C LEU A 773 37.19 11.26 19.11
N ALA A 774 37.31 11.98 20.22
CA ALA A 774 37.38 11.43 21.58
C ALA A 774 36.09 10.77 22.11
N THR A 775 35.07 10.56 21.27
CA THR A 775 33.83 9.84 21.60
C THR A 775 33.65 8.57 20.76
N ILE A 776 34.50 8.35 19.76
CA ILE A 776 34.64 7.05 19.11
C ILE A 776 35.40 6.17 20.11
N PRO A 777 34.86 5.01 20.56
CA PRO A 777 35.69 4.04 21.24
C PRO A 777 36.70 3.52 20.22
N GLU A 778 37.98 3.73 20.46
CA GLU A 778 39.05 3.04 19.73
C GLU A 778 38.76 1.53 19.80
N ALA A 779 38.91 0.82 18.68
CA ALA A 779 38.61 -0.60 18.57
C ALA A 779 39.68 -1.40 19.32
N SER A 780 39.53 -1.46 20.65
CA SER A 780 40.43 -2.14 21.56
C SER A 780 40.53 -3.62 21.20
N GLU A 781 41.76 -4.07 20.99
CA GLU A 781 42.09 -5.45 20.64
C GLU A 781 41.71 -6.43 21.77
N GLU A 782 41.59 -7.70 21.37
CA GLU A 782 41.40 -8.94 22.13
C GLU A 782 41.28 -8.86 23.67
N VAL A 783 40.10 -9.25 24.18
CA VAL A 783 39.94 -9.77 25.55
C VAL A 783 39.20 -11.11 25.47
N SER A 784 39.86 -12.17 25.93
CA SER A 784 39.35 -13.54 25.98
C SER A 784 38.54 -13.81 27.27
N SER A 785 37.92 -15.00 27.34
CA SER A 785 37.15 -15.56 28.47
C SER A 785 35.87 -14.82 28.91
N GLU A 786 34.74 -15.39 28.48
CA GLU A 786 33.59 -15.83 29.30
C GLU A 786 32.94 -14.90 30.36
N GLU A 787 31.60 -14.88 30.34
CA GLU A 787 30.68 -14.30 31.37
C GLU A 787 30.74 -12.78 31.68
N ALA A 788 30.70 -11.92 30.65
CA ALA A 788 30.37 -10.49 30.80
C ALA A 788 28.97 -10.12 30.23
N PRO A 789 28.03 -9.57 31.01
CA PRO A 789 26.66 -9.28 30.54
C PRO A 789 26.54 -7.96 29.75
N PHE A 790 26.63 -8.03 28.42
CA PHE A 790 26.35 -6.98 27.41
C PHE A 790 26.01 -5.57 27.95
N THR A 791 27.04 -4.78 28.23
CA THR A 791 26.94 -3.46 28.89
C THR A 791 26.62 -2.32 27.90
N TYR A 792 25.41 -2.33 27.34
CA TYR A 792 24.87 -1.28 26.46
C TYR A 792 25.09 0.16 26.97
N GLN A 793 25.45 1.12 26.10
CA GLN A 793 25.56 2.54 26.49
C GLN A 793 24.17 3.14 26.73
N GLN A 794 23.85 3.35 28.02
CA GLN A 794 22.54 3.81 28.45
C GLN A 794 22.61 4.98 29.43
N GLU A 795 22.00 6.09 29.04
CA GLU A 795 21.83 7.26 29.91
C GLU A 795 20.53 7.14 30.71
N PHE A 796 20.62 7.39 32.01
CA PHE A 796 19.49 7.32 32.95
C PHE A 796 19.34 8.65 33.69
N LEU A 797 18.11 9.12 33.84
CA LEU A 797 17.80 10.23 34.74
C LEU A 797 18.12 9.82 36.19
N PRO A 798 18.82 10.64 37.01
CA PRO A 798 19.22 10.25 38.37
C PRO A 798 18.05 9.87 39.31
N GLU A 799 16.84 10.32 39.00
CA GLU A 799 15.59 9.94 39.71
C GLU A 799 15.18 8.46 39.51
N LEU A 800 15.72 7.78 38.48
CA LEU A 800 15.27 6.49 37.99
C LEU A 800 16.11 5.32 38.52
N PHE A 801 15.42 4.25 38.92
CA PHE A 801 16.06 3.04 39.42
C PHE A 801 16.76 2.28 38.28
N LYS A 802 18.07 2.04 38.43
CA LYS A 802 18.84 1.17 37.54
C LYS A 802 18.68 -0.27 38.02
N PHE A 803 18.11 -1.14 37.19
CA PHE A 803 17.94 -2.57 37.53
C PHE A 803 19.24 -3.36 37.69
N THR A 804 20.37 -2.80 37.26
CA THR A 804 21.73 -3.32 37.52
C THR A 804 22.32 -2.84 38.86
N SER A 805 21.65 -1.95 39.59
CA SER A 805 22.06 -1.52 40.94
C SER A 805 21.26 -2.29 42.01
N PRO A 806 21.87 -2.64 43.15
CA PRO A 806 21.21 -3.42 44.20
C PRO A 806 19.97 -2.69 44.73
N THR A 807 18.82 -3.37 44.74
CA THR A 807 17.51 -2.80 45.10
C THR A 807 17.43 -2.37 46.57
N ILE A 808 18.31 -2.91 47.43
CA ILE A 808 18.38 -2.59 48.85
C ILE A 808 19.85 -2.32 49.21
N VAL A 809 20.21 -1.05 49.34
CA VAL A 809 21.42 -0.66 50.06
C VAL A 809 21.02 -0.44 51.52
N PHE A 810 21.31 -1.41 52.38
CA PHE A 810 21.15 -1.22 53.82
C PHE A 810 22.13 -0.16 54.29
N THR A 811 21.65 0.90 54.93
CA THR A 811 22.55 1.81 55.63
C THR A 811 23.09 1.13 56.90
N GLU A 812 24.28 1.49 57.35
CA GLU A 812 24.80 1.00 58.64
C GLU A 812 23.85 1.31 59.81
N VAL A 813 23.07 2.39 59.69
CA VAL A 813 22.05 2.82 60.66
C VAL A 813 20.87 1.85 60.70
N ASP A 814 20.57 1.16 59.60
CA ASP A 814 19.55 0.13 59.54
C ASP A 814 20.09 -1.25 59.96
N GLY A 815 21.34 -1.57 59.61
CA GLY A 815 22.05 -2.74 60.14
C GLY A 815 22.09 -2.75 61.68
N LYS A 816 22.38 -1.60 62.30
CA LYS A 816 22.40 -1.43 63.76
C LYS A 816 21.02 -1.60 64.44
N LYS A 817 19.90 -1.62 63.70
CA LYS A 817 18.54 -1.85 64.27
C LYS A 817 18.16 -3.34 64.36
N ALA A 818 18.95 -4.25 63.78
CA ALA A 818 18.58 -5.67 63.65
C ALA A 818 18.56 -6.47 64.97
N ALA A 819 19.18 -5.97 66.04
CA ALA A 819 19.24 -6.67 67.34
C ALA A 819 17.90 -6.65 68.12
N GLY A 820 17.02 -5.69 67.86
CA GLY A 820 15.74 -5.52 68.57
C GLY A 820 14.58 -6.23 67.87
N ARG A 821 14.23 -7.45 68.28
CA ARG A 821 13.16 -8.26 67.65
C ARG A 821 11.75 -7.76 68.01
N ASP A 822 11.35 -6.65 67.39
CA ASP A 822 10.14 -5.86 67.68
C ASP A 822 8.81 -6.59 67.33
N LYS A 823 8.35 -7.45 68.25
CA LYS A 823 7.18 -8.35 68.10
C LYS A 823 5.83 -7.65 67.86
N THR A 824 5.77 -6.32 67.93
CA THR A 824 4.52 -5.54 67.90
C THR A 824 3.91 -5.44 66.50
N LYS A 825 4.72 -5.16 65.47
CA LYS A 825 4.26 -4.85 64.10
C LYS A 825 3.60 -6.04 63.38
N ALA A 826 3.94 -7.27 63.75
CA ALA A 826 3.39 -8.49 63.15
C ALA A 826 1.85 -8.62 63.30
N LYS A 827 1.22 -7.99 64.30
CA LYS A 827 -0.23 -8.05 64.50
C LYS A 827 -1.04 -7.15 63.54
N ILE A 828 -0.44 -6.10 62.99
CA ILE A 828 -1.18 -5.10 62.17
C ILE A 828 -1.48 -5.64 60.75
N ALA A 829 -0.64 -6.53 60.21
CA ALA A 829 -0.80 -7.10 58.87
C ALA A 829 -2.04 -8.01 58.70
N LYS A 830 -2.72 -8.40 59.78
CA LYS A 830 -3.89 -9.32 59.74
C LYS A 830 -5.26 -8.64 59.62
N VAL A 831 -5.31 -7.29 59.59
CA VAL A 831 -6.57 -6.51 59.68
C VAL A 831 -6.92 -5.77 58.36
N LYS A 832 -6.22 -6.07 57.25
CA LYS A 832 -6.58 -5.61 55.90
C LYS A 832 -6.46 -6.72 54.86
N LYS A 833 -7.50 -7.54 54.79
CA LYS A 833 -7.93 -8.28 53.60
C LYS A 833 -9.27 -7.69 53.15
#